data_AF-A0A7V2LMS8-F1
#
_entry.id   AF-A0A7V2LMS8-F1
#
_cell.length_a   1.000
_cell.length_b   1.000
_cell.length_c   1.000
_cell.angle_alpha   90.00
_cell.angle_beta   90.00
_cell.angle_gamma   90.00
#
_symmetry.space_group_name_H-M   'P 1'
#
loop_
_entity.id
_entity.type
_entity.pdbx_description
1 polymer ?
#
loop_
_entity_poly.entity_id
_entity_poly.type
_entity_poly.pdbx_seq_one_letter_code
_entity_poly.pdbx_strand_id
1 'polypeptide(L)'
;MPRLLYFLIAVLLAAVAQRWLTTGGIPRDSLWLFVLAGVIFAAASLKPRDWPVLPLRRQWKKVGLGLAVGAVILVGIATTQFWSGQYDGWAFWLWLAAIPLFLVGVWLDERSRPASGDAGFASGDANSTDGFSLDRRLVLVLLVLILIVAAGARFYALDAFPNGLQSDEGNNGLDALKWLSGAPYRPYAETNEGQATLFTYIIALFIKLFGQSVQTMRMVSATVGVLTVLVFYFLAKDLYDQRIALLTTALLAADRWHITFSRIVYELILMPLVLSLQVLFLFKALKTGRRRWWALSGVMLALGMNTYTAYRVVPFFFAAYFVYWLITHRQRIRQDFEGMVVFAVGAVVAVAPLAAYTFRNWNVFISRINHISIFRDVEAAGSYAPLWSNLFKTLYMFNWQGDMAALNNLPGAPLLHAVVAVLLVLGMAWALRWFWKELPFFYLIWFAAVASVAVLSVAHEAPTARRPIGLIPVIYLLVAAVFSQIWRAWEGAWGQKRWKPLAIGLSAVVIFVMAANLHTYFRVQAVDSSVQNAYSPSESAVGEYLTTLPADEIIYMTPQYIHHSAVTFIGGPHNLRELNLAQHIPLRDDPGGDVTFLLEFGDERLLPLLQQLYPSGQPQVHRDDFGRTLFVTFHIPHSAVQAARGLQAAYIPGDDPNQAPVRGEQIPQIDIDFFLDQPLAPPFVARYDSALLAPQYGEYVFELTAMGGEGRLLLDGEEVLRVLDGSEQVGRTLAGGFQDLQVEYTAGEAPGLLQLRWATPQNSQLTTIPPEAFYSLPGAANGLVGYYYNSPDWSGTPSLIQRDLFIIPNNVLPAPYSIRWVGKIAAPASGRYLFGTRSDDGSLVFIDGQQVVDNGGSHGSEYREGVIDLAEGFHDIEVRYNELGGSRQMQLWWQPSGSGKSIIPSAYLYPVEDALPEGLELPPPPVAPSLAPNIPIDNEELAPPAAEQ
;
A
#
# COMPACT_ATOMS: atom_id res chain seq x y z
N MET A 1 -7.09 -52.77 -38.08
CA MET A 1 -8.47 -52.24 -38.04
C MET A 1 -9.22 -52.55 -36.73
N PRO A 2 -9.34 -53.80 -36.23
CA PRO A 2 -10.17 -54.08 -35.04
C PRO A 2 -9.65 -53.47 -33.72
N ARG A 3 -8.33 -53.41 -33.50
CA ARG A 3 -7.75 -52.78 -32.28
C ARG A 3 -7.94 -51.26 -32.21
N LEU A 4 -7.90 -50.57 -33.35
CA LEU A 4 -8.13 -49.12 -33.41
C LEU A 4 -9.56 -48.79 -32.95
N LEU A 5 -10.52 -49.63 -33.35
CA LEU A 5 -11.91 -49.51 -32.91
C LEU A 5 -12.04 -49.69 -31.39
N TYR A 6 -11.36 -50.68 -30.80
CA TYR A 6 -11.34 -50.86 -29.33
C TYR A 6 -10.68 -49.69 -28.59
N PHE A 7 -9.60 -49.11 -29.11
CA PHE A 7 -9.00 -47.91 -28.54
C PHE A 7 -9.93 -46.70 -28.61
N LEU A 8 -10.60 -46.50 -29.75
CA LEU A 8 -11.57 -45.41 -29.91
C LEU A 8 -12.76 -45.59 -28.97
N ILE A 9 -13.26 -46.81 -28.80
CA ILE A 9 -14.33 -47.13 -27.85
C ILE A 9 -13.88 -46.88 -26.40
N ALA A 10 -12.66 -47.30 -26.02
CA ALA A 10 -12.13 -47.05 -24.67
C ALA A 10 -12.00 -45.55 -24.38
N VAL A 11 -11.49 -44.76 -25.34
CA VAL A 11 -11.37 -43.30 -25.21
C VAL A 11 -12.75 -42.65 -25.12
N LEU A 12 -13.71 -43.10 -25.92
CA LEU A 12 -15.07 -42.56 -25.90
C LEU A 12 -15.77 -42.86 -24.56
N LEU A 13 -15.62 -44.07 -24.02
CA LEU A 13 -16.16 -44.47 -22.72
C LEU A 13 -15.53 -43.67 -21.57
N ALA A 14 -14.21 -43.44 -21.61
CA ALA A 14 -13.52 -42.59 -20.63
C ALA A 14 -13.97 -41.11 -20.74
N ALA A 15 -14.18 -40.60 -21.94
CA ALA A 15 -14.66 -39.23 -22.16
C ALA A 15 -16.11 -39.04 -21.67
N VAL A 16 -16.98 -40.05 -21.87
CA VAL A 16 -18.35 -40.05 -21.34
C VAL A 16 -18.33 -40.13 -19.81
N ALA A 17 -17.49 -40.98 -19.22
CA ALA A 17 -17.31 -41.08 -17.77
C ALA A 17 -16.88 -39.73 -17.15
N GLN A 18 -15.89 -39.07 -17.77
CA GLN A 18 -15.41 -37.76 -17.32
C GLN A 18 -16.48 -36.68 -17.45
N ARG A 19 -17.28 -36.72 -18.54
CA ARG A 19 -18.39 -35.79 -18.74
C ARG A 19 -19.47 -35.98 -17.66
N TRP A 20 -19.81 -37.22 -17.31
CA TRP A 20 -20.83 -37.50 -16.28
C TRP A 20 -20.39 -37.05 -14.89
N LEU A 21 -19.12 -37.23 -14.53
CA LEU A 21 -18.57 -36.69 -13.28
C LEU A 21 -18.62 -35.16 -13.22
N THR A 22 -18.43 -34.48 -14.36
CA THR A 22 -18.41 -33.01 -14.42
C THR A 22 -19.81 -32.39 -14.50
N THR A 23 -20.84 -33.16 -14.88
CA THR A 23 -22.24 -32.68 -14.95
C THR A 23 -23.13 -33.23 -13.81
N GLY A 24 -22.55 -33.70 -12.70
CA GLY A 24 -23.30 -34.11 -11.50
C GLY A 24 -23.91 -35.52 -11.54
N GLY A 25 -23.39 -36.42 -12.38
CA GLY A 25 -23.81 -37.82 -12.44
C GLY A 25 -23.34 -38.66 -11.23
N ILE A 26 -23.95 -39.83 -11.02
CA ILE A 26 -23.65 -40.74 -9.91
C ILE A 26 -22.18 -41.21 -10.00
N PRO A 27 -21.31 -40.97 -8.99
CA PRO A 27 -19.87 -41.26 -9.06
C PRO A 27 -19.55 -42.73 -9.35
N ARG A 28 -20.41 -43.65 -8.90
CA ARG A 28 -20.25 -45.10 -9.06
C ARG A 28 -20.30 -45.53 -10.53
N ASP A 29 -21.18 -44.95 -11.32
CA ASP A 29 -21.38 -45.35 -12.72
C ASP A 29 -20.24 -44.84 -13.61
N SER A 30 -19.74 -43.64 -13.30
CA SER A 30 -18.57 -43.08 -13.97
C SER A 30 -17.30 -43.88 -13.65
N LEU A 31 -17.18 -44.38 -12.41
CA LEU A 31 -16.09 -45.27 -12.02
C LEU A 31 -16.11 -46.58 -12.83
N TRP A 32 -17.29 -47.19 -13.01
CA TRP A 32 -17.43 -48.39 -13.83
C TRP A 32 -17.11 -48.16 -15.31
N LEU A 33 -17.50 -47.01 -15.87
CA LEU A 33 -17.13 -46.63 -17.24
C LEU A 33 -15.62 -46.44 -17.40
N PHE A 34 -14.93 -45.87 -16.40
CA PHE A 34 -13.47 -45.78 -16.39
C PHE A 34 -12.80 -47.15 -16.27
N VAL A 35 -13.30 -48.03 -15.40
CA VAL A 35 -12.81 -49.41 -15.29
C VAL A 35 -12.98 -50.16 -16.61
N LEU A 36 -14.16 -50.04 -17.24
CA LEU A 36 -14.45 -50.67 -18.52
C LEU A 36 -13.57 -50.11 -19.64
N ALA A 37 -13.38 -48.80 -19.70
CA ALA A 37 -12.43 -48.16 -20.61
C ALA A 37 -11.00 -48.68 -20.39
N GLY A 38 -10.57 -48.80 -19.13
CA GLY A 38 -9.27 -49.34 -18.75
C GLY A 38 -9.09 -50.81 -19.18
N VAL A 39 -10.10 -51.65 -18.99
CA VAL A 39 -10.09 -53.06 -19.40
C VAL A 39 -10.05 -53.20 -20.92
N ILE A 40 -10.87 -52.45 -21.65
CA ILE A 40 -10.89 -52.47 -23.12
C ILE A 40 -9.54 -51.98 -23.68
N PHE A 41 -8.98 -50.92 -23.08
CA PHE A 41 -7.67 -50.41 -23.45
C PHE A 41 -6.56 -51.44 -23.17
N ALA A 42 -6.57 -52.07 -21.98
CA ALA A 42 -5.60 -53.09 -21.61
C ALA A 42 -5.70 -54.34 -22.50
N ALA A 43 -6.92 -54.79 -22.83
CA ALA A 43 -7.15 -55.94 -23.72
C ALA A 43 -6.74 -55.64 -25.18
N ALA A 44 -6.84 -54.39 -25.62
CA ALA A 44 -6.40 -53.95 -26.95
C ALA A 44 -4.89 -53.66 -27.01
N SER A 45 -4.21 -53.55 -25.87
CA SER A 45 -2.79 -53.22 -25.76
C SER A 45 -1.88 -54.38 -26.19
N LEU A 46 -0.78 -54.06 -26.85
CA LEU A 46 0.25 -55.03 -27.23
C LEU A 46 1.03 -55.48 -25.99
N LYS A 47 1.45 -56.75 -25.95
CA LYS A 47 2.42 -57.21 -24.95
C LYS A 47 3.75 -56.49 -25.20
N PRO A 48 4.50 -56.08 -24.16
CA PRO A 48 5.77 -55.36 -24.32
C PRO A 48 6.82 -56.06 -25.20
N ARG A 49 6.74 -57.40 -25.29
CA ARG A 49 7.63 -58.25 -26.10
C ARG A 49 7.29 -58.26 -27.60
N ASP A 50 6.06 -57.90 -27.97
CA ASP A 50 5.57 -57.85 -29.36
C ASP A 50 5.63 -56.43 -29.94
N TRP A 51 6.36 -55.52 -29.30
CA TRP A 51 6.53 -54.16 -29.80
C TRP A 51 7.42 -54.22 -31.05
N PRO A 52 6.91 -53.92 -32.25
CA PRO A 52 7.78 -53.79 -33.40
C PRO A 52 8.82 -52.71 -33.10
N VAL A 53 10.11 -53.06 -33.16
CA VAL A 53 11.21 -52.09 -33.13
C VAL A 53 11.17 -51.36 -34.48
N LEU A 54 10.27 -50.39 -34.58
CA LEU A 54 10.14 -49.53 -35.74
C LEU A 54 11.41 -48.66 -35.85
N PRO A 55 11.84 -48.30 -37.07
CA PRO A 55 12.88 -47.29 -37.28
C PRO A 55 12.31 -45.92 -36.82
N LEU A 56 12.41 -45.68 -35.51
CA LEU A 56 11.69 -44.66 -34.74
C LEU A 56 11.95 -43.23 -35.21
N ARG A 57 13.11 -42.93 -35.82
CA ARG A 57 13.50 -41.56 -36.17
C ARG A 57 12.49 -40.82 -37.06
N ARG A 58 11.87 -41.48 -38.04
CA ARG A 58 10.96 -40.78 -38.98
C ARG A 58 9.56 -40.53 -38.39
N GLN A 59 9.14 -41.34 -37.41
CA GLN A 59 7.85 -41.21 -36.75
C GLN A 59 7.86 -40.08 -35.69
N TRP A 60 8.94 -39.96 -34.91
CA TRP A 60 9.10 -38.85 -33.95
C TRP A 60 9.07 -37.47 -34.59
N LYS A 61 9.52 -37.34 -35.85
CA LYS A 61 9.44 -36.07 -36.60
C LYS A 61 7.99 -35.64 -36.80
N LYS A 62 7.16 -36.55 -37.32
CA LYS A 62 5.74 -36.28 -37.60
C LYS A 62 4.96 -36.03 -36.32
N VAL A 63 5.26 -36.80 -35.27
CA VAL A 63 4.67 -36.61 -33.94
C VAL A 63 5.08 -35.27 -33.34
N GLY A 64 6.38 -34.95 -33.33
CA GLY A 64 6.89 -33.68 -32.80
C GLY A 64 6.33 -32.45 -33.51
N LEU A 65 6.32 -32.47 -34.85
CA LEU A 65 5.69 -31.41 -35.64
C LEU A 65 4.18 -31.34 -35.38
N GLY A 66 3.49 -32.48 -35.30
CA GLY A 66 2.07 -32.55 -34.98
C GLY A 66 1.72 -31.95 -33.63
N LEU A 67 2.55 -32.20 -32.59
CA LEU A 67 2.38 -31.61 -31.26
C LEU A 67 2.63 -30.10 -31.28
N ALA A 68 3.68 -29.63 -31.97
CA ALA A 68 3.97 -28.21 -32.08
C ALA A 68 2.86 -27.45 -32.84
N VAL A 69 2.36 -28.01 -33.94
CA VAL A 69 1.21 -27.45 -34.68
C VAL A 69 -0.07 -27.52 -33.85
N GLY A 70 -0.30 -28.64 -33.15
CA GLY A 70 -1.41 -28.79 -32.22
C GLY A 70 -1.39 -27.72 -31.13
N ALA A 71 -0.22 -27.41 -30.57
CA ALA A 71 -0.06 -26.33 -29.59
C ALA A 71 -0.47 -24.97 -30.17
N VAL A 72 -0.05 -24.64 -31.39
CA VAL A 72 -0.44 -23.39 -32.06
C VAL A 72 -1.96 -23.34 -32.30
N ILE A 73 -2.58 -24.45 -32.68
CA ILE A 73 -4.04 -24.54 -32.84
C ILE A 73 -4.75 -24.33 -31.49
N LEU A 74 -4.29 -24.98 -30.42
CA LEU A 74 -4.85 -24.81 -29.08
C LEU A 74 -4.76 -23.35 -28.61
N VAL A 75 -3.63 -22.68 -28.86
CA VAL A 75 -3.49 -21.25 -28.59
C VAL A 75 -4.45 -20.43 -29.46
N GLY A 76 -4.59 -20.74 -30.75
CA GLY A 76 -5.54 -20.06 -31.63
C GLY A 76 -6.97 -20.14 -31.08
N ILE A 77 -7.41 -21.33 -30.65
CA ILE A 77 -8.74 -21.54 -30.05
C ILE A 77 -8.85 -20.81 -28.70
N ALA A 78 -7.84 -20.88 -27.83
CA ALA A 78 -7.85 -20.16 -26.56
C ALA A 78 -7.93 -18.64 -26.78
N THR A 79 -7.21 -18.13 -27.80
CA THR A 79 -7.16 -16.70 -28.14
C THR A 79 -8.52 -16.17 -28.60
N THR A 80 -9.34 -16.95 -29.30
CA THR A 80 -10.70 -16.49 -29.66
C THR A 80 -11.59 -16.26 -28.44
N GLN A 81 -11.41 -17.05 -27.38
CA GLN A 81 -12.10 -16.85 -26.11
C GLN A 81 -11.52 -15.67 -25.31
N PHE A 82 -10.20 -15.53 -25.26
CA PHE A 82 -9.60 -14.35 -24.64
C PHE A 82 -10.04 -13.05 -25.33
N TRP A 83 -10.20 -13.08 -26.66
CA TRP A 83 -10.71 -11.97 -27.44
C TRP A 83 -12.16 -11.61 -27.07
N SER A 84 -13.01 -12.61 -26.82
CA SER A 84 -14.38 -12.41 -26.32
C SER A 84 -14.42 -11.91 -24.87
N GLY A 85 -13.28 -11.91 -24.16
CA GLY A 85 -13.14 -11.43 -22.79
C GLY A 85 -13.37 -12.51 -21.75
N GLN A 86 -13.49 -13.76 -22.19
CA GLN A 86 -13.61 -14.94 -21.34
C GLN A 86 -12.21 -15.47 -21.06
N TYR A 87 -11.69 -15.13 -19.88
CA TYR A 87 -10.37 -15.56 -19.42
C TYR A 87 -10.44 -16.75 -18.46
N ASP A 88 -11.64 -17.08 -17.98
CA ASP A 88 -11.94 -18.24 -17.14
C ASP A 88 -12.29 -19.50 -17.94
N GLY A 89 -12.08 -20.66 -17.30
CA GLY A 89 -12.49 -21.96 -17.84
C GLY A 89 -11.46 -22.65 -18.74
N TRP A 90 -11.94 -23.38 -19.74
CA TRP A 90 -11.14 -24.29 -20.56
C TRP A 90 -10.11 -23.58 -21.46
N ALA A 91 -10.34 -22.32 -21.85
CA ALA A 91 -9.42 -21.54 -22.69
C ALA A 91 -8.06 -21.31 -22.00
N PHE A 92 -8.08 -20.95 -20.71
CA PHE A 92 -6.87 -20.88 -19.89
C PHE A 92 -6.12 -22.21 -19.87
N TRP A 93 -6.83 -23.32 -19.60
CA TRP A 93 -6.21 -24.65 -19.55
C TRP A 93 -5.65 -25.10 -20.90
N LEU A 94 -6.31 -24.77 -22.02
CA LEU A 94 -5.77 -25.04 -23.35
C LEU A 94 -4.50 -24.25 -23.64
N TRP A 95 -4.48 -22.96 -23.32
CA TRP A 95 -3.29 -22.14 -23.47
C TRP A 95 -2.15 -22.65 -22.59
N LEU A 96 -2.42 -22.94 -21.32
CA LEU A 96 -1.43 -23.47 -20.37
C LEU A 96 -0.87 -24.82 -20.84
N ALA A 97 -1.71 -25.70 -21.40
CA ALA A 97 -1.29 -26.98 -21.96
C ALA A 97 -0.49 -26.82 -23.27
N ALA A 98 -0.74 -25.77 -24.05
CA ALA A 98 -0.07 -25.54 -25.33
C ALA A 98 1.44 -25.24 -25.16
N ILE A 99 1.85 -24.55 -24.10
CA ILE A 99 3.26 -24.23 -23.84
C ILE A 99 4.14 -25.51 -23.71
N PRO A 100 3.88 -26.45 -22.77
CA PRO A 100 4.65 -27.68 -22.68
C PRO A 100 4.47 -28.56 -23.92
N LEU A 101 3.30 -28.57 -24.55
CA LEU A 101 3.06 -29.32 -25.79
C LEU A 101 3.97 -28.82 -26.92
N PHE A 102 4.12 -27.49 -27.07
CA PHE A 102 5.03 -26.87 -28.01
C PHE A 102 6.49 -27.25 -27.72
N LEU A 103 6.93 -27.11 -26.46
CA LEU A 103 8.31 -27.43 -26.05
C LEU A 103 8.65 -28.91 -26.29
N VAL A 104 7.76 -29.82 -25.93
CA VAL A 104 7.91 -31.27 -26.18
C VAL A 104 7.89 -31.57 -27.68
N GLY A 105 7.00 -30.93 -28.43
CA GLY A 105 6.93 -31.07 -29.89
C GLY A 105 8.25 -30.69 -30.57
N VAL A 106 8.82 -29.53 -30.20
CA VAL A 106 10.12 -29.08 -30.70
C VAL A 106 11.24 -30.05 -30.30
N TRP A 107 11.23 -30.54 -29.06
CA TRP A 107 12.24 -31.49 -28.59
C TRP A 107 12.18 -32.84 -29.31
N LEU A 108 10.99 -33.34 -29.63
CA LEU A 108 10.79 -34.56 -30.41
C LEU A 108 11.18 -34.39 -31.88
N ASP A 109 10.86 -33.25 -32.51
CA ASP A 109 11.34 -32.92 -33.85
C ASP A 109 12.87 -32.85 -33.89
N GLU A 110 13.51 -32.24 -32.88
CA GLU A 110 14.97 -32.17 -32.79
C GLU A 110 15.62 -33.56 -32.73
N ARG A 111 15.10 -34.47 -31.89
CA ARG A 111 15.62 -35.86 -31.77
C ARG A 111 15.47 -36.70 -33.04
N SER A 112 14.55 -36.31 -33.91
CA SER A 112 14.23 -37.03 -35.14
C SER A 112 15.21 -36.73 -36.30
N ARG A 113 15.96 -35.63 -36.20
CA ARG A 113 16.94 -35.21 -37.21
C ARG A 113 18.26 -35.96 -36.99
N PRO A 114 18.98 -36.36 -38.06
CA PRO A 114 20.34 -36.85 -37.90
C PRO A 114 21.17 -35.78 -37.20
N ALA A 115 22.02 -36.19 -36.26
CA ALA A 115 22.96 -35.28 -35.61
C ALA A 115 23.80 -34.64 -36.72
N SER A 116 23.46 -33.41 -37.11
CA SER A 116 24.34 -32.61 -37.95
C SER A 116 25.60 -32.42 -37.13
N GLY A 117 26.73 -32.92 -37.63
CA GLY A 117 28.03 -32.83 -36.97
C GLY A 117 28.23 -31.42 -36.43
N ASP A 118 28.80 -31.35 -35.23
CA ASP A 118 29.08 -30.13 -34.50
C ASP A 118 29.60 -29.05 -35.47
N ALA A 119 28.72 -28.11 -35.83
CA ALA A 119 29.10 -26.95 -36.63
C ALA A 119 29.96 -26.10 -35.70
N GLY A 120 31.26 -26.32 -35.80
CA GLY A 120 32.28 -25.70 -34.99
C GLY A 120 32.05 -24.20 -34.91
N PHE A 121 31.86 -23.71 -33.69
CA PHE A 121 32.09 -22.32 -33.38
C PHE A 121 33.56 -22.08 -33.66
N ALA A 122 33.88 -21.43 -34.78
CA ALA A 122 35.18 -20.79 -34.98
C ALA A 122 35.21 -19.61 -34.00
N SER A 123 35.54 -19.92 -32.75
CA SER A 123 36.11 -18.95 -31.82
C SER A 123 37.32 -18.34 -32.52
N GLY A 124 37.14 -17.15 -33.11
CA GLY A 124 38.25 -16.22 -33.25
C GLY A 124 38.90 -16.12 -31.88
N ASP A 125 40.11 -16.67 -31.78
CA ASP A 125 40.94 -16.82 -30.58
C ASP A 125 40.50 -17.89 -29.56
N ALA A 126 40.14 -19.10 -30.00
CA ALA A 126 40.43 -20.30 -29.19
C ALA A 126 41.57 -21.11 -29.82
N ASN A 127 42.76 -20.51 -29.84
CA ASN A 127 43.94 -21.33 -29.69
C ASN A 127 43.89 -21.93 -28.28
N SER A 128 43.65 -23.24 -28.22
CA SER A 128 44.11 -24.15 -27.17
C SER A 128 44.33 -23.53 -25.78
N THR A 129 43.34 -23.69 -24.91
CA THR A 129 43.67 -23.97 -23.52
C THR A 129 43.02 -25.28 -23.14
N ASP A 130 43.83 -26.36 -23.17
CA ASP A 130 43.81 -27.40 -22.14
C ASP A 130 44.14 -26.76 -20.77
N GLY A 131 43.39 -25.73 -20.40
CA GLY A 131 43.69 -24.81 -19.32
C GLY A 131 42.78 -25.07 -18.16
N PHE A 132 43.38 -25.55 -17.07
CA PHE A 132 42.89 -25.47 -15.70
C PHE A 132 41.35 -25.41 -15.54
N SER A 133 40.72 -26.57 -15.42
CA SER A 133 39.35 -26.66 -14.88
C SER A 133 39.42 -26.85 -13.37
N LEU A 134 38.63 -26.08 -12.62
CA LEU A 134 38.50 -26.31 -11.18
C LEU A 134 37.87 -27.69 -10.95
N ASP A 135 38.24 -28.32 -9.83
CA ASP A 135 37.60 -29.56 -9.43
C ASP A 135 36.08 -29.37 -9.29
N ARG A 136 35.30 -30.30 -9.85
CA ARG A 136 33.83 -30.18 -9.89
C ARG A 136 33.23 -30.13 -8.49
N ARG A 137 33.81 -30.83 -7.51
CA ARG A 137 33.34 -30.79 -6.12
C ARG A 137 33.64 -29.43 -5.51
N LEU A 138 34.82 -28.88 -5.75
CA LEU A 138 35.17 -27.53 -5.28
C LEU A 138 34.22 -26.47 -5.85
N VAL A 139 33.95 -26.51 -7.15
CA VAL A 139 32.99 -25.58 -7.79
C VAL A 139 31.60 -25.71 -7.17
N LEU A 140 31.13 -26.93 -6.93
CA LEU A 140 29.84 -27.17 -6.28
C LEU A 140 29.81 -26.62 -4.85
N VAL A 141 30.86 -26.87 -4.05
CA VAL A 141 30.97 -26.35 -2.68
C VAL A 141 30.94 -24.83 -2.67
N LEU A 142 31.74 -24.18 -3.52
CA LEU A 142 31.77 -22.72 -3.60
C LEU A 142 30.43 -22.14 -4.06
N LEU A 143 29.78 -22.75 -5.06
CA LEU A 143 28.46 -22.32 -5.49
C LEU A 143 27.42 -22.49 -4.37
N VAL A 144 27.45 -23.59 -3.63
CA VAL A 144 26.55 -23.80 -2.48
C VAL A 144 26.79 -22.75 -1.40
N LEU A 145 28.05 -22.42 -1.08
CA LEU A 145 28.37 -21.34 -0.13
C LEU A 145 27.83 -19.99 -0.60
N ILE A 146 27.99 -19.66 -1.89
CA ILE A 146 27.44 -18.43 -2.47
C ILE A 146 25.91 -18.42 -2.36
N LEU A 147 25.23 -19.54 -2.62
CA LEU A 147 23.78 -19.65 -2.48
C LEU A 147 23.32 -19.57 -1.02
N ILE A 148 24.10 -20.08 -0.07
CA ILE A 148 23.82 -19.91 1.37
C ILE A 148 23.89 -18.43 1.75
N VAL A 149 24.91 -17.69 1.29
CA VAL A 149 24.99 -16.25 1.50
C VAL A 149 23.83 -15.53 0.82
N ALA A 150 23.49 -15.89 -0.42
CA ALA A 150 22.37 -15.30 -1.15
C ALA A 150 21.02 -15.53 -0.43
N ALA A 151 20.80 -16.75 0.08
CA ALA A 151 19.60 -17.12 0.83
C ALA A 151 19.57 -16.40 2.18
N GLY A 152 20.69 -16.39 2.93
CA GLY A 152 20.79 -15.67 4.20
C GLY A 152 20.48 -14.19 4.04
N ALA A 153 21.03 -13.52 3.02
CA ALA A 153 20.76 -12.12 2.74
C ALA A 153 19.28 -11.82 2.40
N ARG A 154 18.51 -12.81 1.93
CA ARG A 154 17.13 -12.62 1.45
C ARG A 154 16.06 -13.15 2.39
N PHE A 155 16.34 -14.22 3.15
CA PHE A 155 15.36 -14.86 4.05
C PHE A 155 15.54 -14.48 5.53
N TYR A 156 16.70 -13.97 5.93
CA TYR A 156 16.91 -13.54 7.31
C TYR A 156 15.95 -12.38 7.67
N ALA A 157 15.17 -12.52 8.75
CA ALA A 157 14.31 -11.48 9.33
C ALA A 157 13.41 -10.77 8.29
N LEU A 158 12.68 -11.55 7.48
CA LEU A 158 11.76 -11.03 6.44
C LEU A 158 10.52 -10.33 7.02
N ASP A 159 10.16 -10.69 8.24
CA ASP A 159 9.13 -10.11 9.09
C ASP A 159 9.57 -8.75 9.69
N ALA A 160 10.86 -8.59 10.02
CA ALA A 160 11.36 -7.36 10.63
C ALA A 160 11.95 -6.34 9.64
N PHE A 161 12.55 -6.78 8.52
CA PHE A 161 13.25 -5.90 7.58
C PHE A 161 12.84 -6.13 6.12
N PRO A 162 12.24 -5.14 5.45
CA PRO A 162 11.86 -3.82 5.99
C PRO A 162 10.67 -3.86 6.96
N ASN A 163 10.56 -2.85 7.85
CA ASN A 163 9.54 -2.80 8.90
C ASN A 163 8.20 -2.30 8.35
N GLY A 164 7.17 -3.15 8.39
CA GLY A 164 5.84 -2.87 7.84
C GLY A 164 5.62 -3.40 6.41
N LEU A 165 4.48 -3.07 5.83
CA LEU A 165 3.99 -3.48 4.52
C LEU A 165 3.53 -2.25 3.75
N GLN A 166 4.27 -1.86 2.71
CA GLN A 166 3.90 -0.71 1.89
C GLN A 166 2.63 -0.99 1.07
N SER A 167 1.87 0.06 0.72
CA SER A 167 0.57 -0.03 0.05
C SER A 167 0.55 -0.90 -1.22
N ASP A 168 1.54 -0.80 -2.10
CA ASP A 168 1.60 -1.61 -3.33
C ASP A 168 1.88 -3.10 -3.02
N GLU A 169 2.68 -3.39 -1.98
CA GLU A 169 2.88 -4.75 -1.47
C GLU A 169 1.56 -5.33 -0.92
N GLY A 170 0.81 -4.53 -0.17
CA GLY A 170 -0.52 -4.89 0.34
C GLY A 170 -1.52 -5.17 -0.77
N ASN A 171 -1.55 -4.33 -1.81
CA ASN A 171 -2.40 -4.54 -2.99
C ASN A 171 -2.06 -5.83 -3.74
N ASN A 172 -0.77 -6.16 -3.87
CA ASN A 172 -0.34 -7.45 -4.45
C ASN A 172 -0.83 -8.65 -3.62
N GLY A 173 -0.85 -8.51 -2.30
CA GLY A 173 -1.44 -9.49 -1.38
C GLY A 173 -2.96 -9.61 -1.51
N LEU A 174 -3.68 -8.50 -1.57
CA LEU A 174 -5.14 -8.48 -1.75
C LEU A 174 -5.56 -9.08 -3.09
N ASP A 175 -4.84 -8.78 -4.17
CA ASP A 175 -5.03 -9.44 -5.47
C ASP A 175 -4.81 -10.96 -5.36
N ALA A 176 -3.76 -11.39 -4.67
CA ALA A 176 -3.50 -12.80 -4.43
C ALA A 176 -4.64 -13.50 -3.65
N LEU A 177 -5.19 -12.86 -2.61
CA LEU A 177 -6.33 -13.37 -1.86
C LEU A 177 -7.60 -13.43 -2.73
N LYS A 178 -7.82 -12.42 -3.58
CA LYS A 178 -8.91 -12.42 -4.57
C LYS A 178 -8.79 -13.57 -5.56
N TRP A 179 -7.58 -13.92 -6.01
CA TRP A 179 -7.38 -15.10 -6.86
C TRP A 179 -7.71 -16.40 -6.11
N LEU A 180 -7.35 -16.48 -4.83
CA LEU A 180 -7.65 -17.64 -3.98
C LEU A 180 -9.14 -17.78 -3.66
N SER A 181 -9.90 -16.68 -3.62
CA SER A 181 -11.35 -16.69 -3.39
C SER A 181 -12.17 -17.16 -4.61
N GLY A 182 -11.51 -17.62 -5.68
CA GLY A 182 -12.17 -18.16 -6.88
C GLY A 182 -12.43 -17.12 -7.98
N ALA A 183 -11.81 -15.93 -7.91
CA ALA A 183 -11.91 -14.96 -9.00
C ALA A 183 -11.35 -15.54 -10.31
N PRO A 184 -11.96 -15.21 -11.46
CA PRO A 184 -11.52 -15.71 -12.76
C PRO A 184 -10.09 -15.27 -13.08
N TYR A 185 -9.36 -16.08 -13.86
CA TYR A 185 -8.03 -15.72 -14.32
C TYR A 185 -8.07 -14.38 -15.07
N ARG A 186 -7.11 -13.49 -14.80
CA ARG A 186 -6.90 -12.27 -15.57
C ARG A 186 -5.41 -12.11 -15.87
N PRO A 187 -4.99 -11.86 -17.12
CA PRO A 187 -3.57 -11.67 -17.45
C PRO A 187 -3.03 -10.29 -17.02
N TYR A 188 -3.93 -9.35 -16.71
CA TYR A 188 -3.61 -7.99 -16.33
C TYR A 188 -4.58 -7.52 -15.24
N ALA A 189 -4.05 -6.92 -14.18
CA ALA A 189 -4.83 -6.29 -13.12
C ALA A 189 -4.74 -4.77 -13.27
N GLU A 190 -5.83 -4.06 -12.93
CA GLU A 190 -5.93 -2.59 -12.98
C GLU A 190 -5.48 -1.94 -11.66
N THR A 191 -5.30 -2.75 -10.61
CA THR A 191 -4.64 -2.37 -9.35
C THR A 191 -3.19 -1.93 -9.59
N ASN A 192 -2.64 -1.12 -8.67
CA ASN A 192 -1.29 -0.54 -8.78
C ASN A 192 -1.02 0.12 -10.15
N GLU A 193 -2.01 0.86 -10.68
CA GLU A 193 -1.93 1.58 -11.95
C GLU A 193 -1.73 0.69 -13.20
N GLY A 194 -2.00 -0.61 -13.07
CA GLY A 194 -1.96 -1.56 -14.18
C GLY A 194 -0.69 -2.42 -14.23
N GLN A 195 -0.84 -3.72 -13.98
CA GLN A 195 0.29 -4.67 -13.97
C GLN A 195 -0.09 -6.07 -14.45
N ALA A 196 0.91 -6.82 -14.94
CA ALA A 196 0.73 -8.24 -15.26
C ALA A 196 0.60 -9.08 -13.98
N THR A 197 -0.26 -10.09 -14.00
CA THR A 197 -0.70 -10.81 -12.79
C THR A 197 0.14 -12.04 -12.44
N LEU A 198 1.15 -12.39 -13.23
CA LEU A 198 1.97 -13.58 -12.98
C LEU A 198 2.55 -13.58 -11.55
N PHE A 199 3.02 -12.42 -11.10
CA PHE A 199 3.59 -12.27 -9.77
C PHE A 199 2.56 -12.50 -8.66
N THR A 200 1.35 -11.92 -8.78
CA THR A 200 0.28 -12.10 -7.79
C THR A 200 -0.28 -13.53 -7.77
N TYR A 201 -0.22 -14.27 -8.89
CA TYR A 201 -0.51 -15.71 -8.89
C TYR A 201 0.56 -16.54 -8.16
N ILE A 202 1.84 -16.16 -8.25
CA ILE A 202 2.90 -16.83 -7.48
C ILE A 202 2.73 -16.53 -5.99
N ILE A 203 2.35 -15.29 -5.63
CA ILE A 203 1.98 -14.93 -4.25
C ILE A 203 0.80 -15.77 -3.77
N ALA A 204 -0.26 -15.89 -4.57
CA ALA A 204 -1.42 -16.71 -4.24
C ALA A 204 -1.03 -18.17 -3.97
N LEU A 205 -0.13 -18.74 -4.78
CA LEU A 205 0.41 -20.08 -4.55
C LEU A 205 1.16 -20.18 -3.21
N PHE A 206 1.99 -19.19 -2.87
CA PHE A 206 2.73 -19.18 -1.61
C PHE A 206 1.80 -18.99 -0.40
N ILE A 207 0.82 -18.09 -0.47
CA ILE A 207 -0.22 -17.93 0.56
C ILE A 207 -0.98 -19.25 0.76
N LYS A 208 -1.32 -19.96 -0.31
CA LYS A 208 -1.98 -21.27 -0.22
C LYS A 208 -1.10 -22.34 0.45
N LEU A 209 0.22 -22.27 0.31
CA LEU A 209 1.15 -23.26 0.84
C LEU A 209 1.62 -22.97 2.27
N PHE A 210 1.78 -21.69 2.63
CA PHE A 210 2.42 -21.25 3.87
C PHE A 210 1.53 -20.36 4.75
N GLY A 211 0.32 -20.03 4.30
CA GLY A 211 -0.60 -19.12 5.00
C GLY A 211 -0.41 -17.65 4.62
N GLN A 212 -1.42 -16.83 4.93
CA GLN A 212 -1.43 -15.39 4.70
C GLN A 212 -0.53 -14.70 5.72
N SER A 213 0.56 -14.10 5.25
CA SER A 213 1.43 -13.21 6.06
C SER A 213 2.31 -12.36 5.14
N VAL A 214 2.83 -11.26 5.66
CA VAL A 214 3.83 -10.43 4.98
C VAL A 214 5.07 -11.26 4.63
N GLN A 215 5.52 -12.09 5.57
CA GLN A 215 6.65 -12.99 5.38
C GLN A 215 6.43 -13.93 4.20
N THR A 216 5.26 -14.57 4.09
CA THR A 216 4.91 -15.47 2.98
C THR A 216 5.00 -14.79 1.63
N MET A 217 4.53 -13.54 1.52
CA MET A 217 4.63 -12.78 0.27
C MET A 217 6.08 -12.46 -0.07
N ARG A 218 6.87 -12.00 0.91
CA ARG A 218 8.29 -11.68 0.70
C ARG A 218 9.15 -12.90 0.38
N MET A 219 8.76 -14.09 0.84
CA MET A 219 9.40 -15.36 0.45
C MET A 219 9.36 -15.58 -1.06
N VAL A 220 8.36 -15.06 -1.79
CA VAL A 220 8.32 -15.12 -3.26
C VAL A 220 9.50 -14.35 -3.85
N SER A 221 9.63 -13.07 -3.50
CA SER A 221 10.73 -12.22 -3.97
C SER A 221 12.10 -12.75 -3.55
N ALA A 222 12.22 -13.27 -2.33
CA ALA A 222 13.45 -13.88 -1.83
C ALA A 222 13.83 -15.12 -2.65
N THR A 223 12.86 -15.98 -2.96
CA THR A 223 13.06 -17.17 -3.79
C THR A 223 13.49 -16.79 -5.20
N VAL A 224 12.79 -15.85 -5.83
CA VAL A 224 13.14 -15.32 -7.17
C VAL A 224 14.55 -14.74 -7.15
N GLY A 225 14.92 -14.06 -6.07
CA GLY A 225 16.24 -13.48 -5.93
C GLY A 225 17.37 -14.51 -5.85
N VAL A 226 17.20 -15.58 -5.06
CA VAL A 226 18.17 -16.70 -4.99
C VAL A 226 18.26 -17.43 -6.33
N LEU A 227 17.12 -17.66 -7.00
CA LEU A 227 17.11 -18.27 -8.33
C LEU A 227 17.84 -17.41 -9.37
N THR A 228 17.76 -16.08 -9.27
CA THR A 228 18.51 -15.16 -10.14
C THR A 228 20.01 -15.38 -9.99
N VAL A 229 20.52 -15.49 -8.75
CA VAL A 229 21.94 -15.76 -8.47
C VAL A 229 22.36 -17.11 -9.07
N LEU A 230 21.54 -18.16 -8.90
CA LEU A 230 21.81 -19.49 -9.46
C LEU A 230 21.85 -19.49 -11.00
N VAL A 231 20.85 -18.89 -11.64
CA VAL A 231 20.78 -18.79 -13.10
C VAL A 231 21.93 -17.97 -13.65
N PHE A 232 22.26 -16.86 -12.98
CA PHE A 232 23.36 -15.99 -13.36
C PHE A 232 24.69 -16.74 -13.38
N TYR A 233 24.95 -17.63 -12.41
CA TYR A 233 26.14 -18.49 -12.44
C TYR A 233 26.22 -19.32 -13.73
N PHE A 234 25.13 -19.96 -14.14
CA PHE A 234 25.13 -20.76 -15.36
C PHE A 234 25.33 -19.90 -16.62
N LEU A 235 24.75 -18.70 -16.63
CA LEU A 235 24.94 -17.72 -17.70
C LEU A 235 26.41 -17.28 -17.79
N ALA A 236 26.98 -16.79 -16.69
CA ALA A 236 28.38 -16.34 -16.64
C ALA A 236 29.35 -17.47 -16.97
N LYS A 237 29.10 -18.69 -16.48
CA LYS A 237 29.92 -19.88 -16.75
C LYS A 237 29.92 -20.28 -18.22
N ASP A 238 28.79 -20.11 -18.92
CA ASP A 238 28.67 -20.49 -20.33
C ASP A 238 29.30 -19.44 -21.27
N LEU A 239 29.33 -18.16 -20.85
CA LEU A 239 29.95 -17.05 -21.59
C LEU A 239 31.46 -16.89 -21.30
N TYR A 240 31.89 -17.23 -20.09
CA TYR A 240 33.28 -17.14 -19.63
C TYR A 240 33.79 -18.50 -19.16
N ASP A 241 34.29 -18.59 -17.93
CA ASP A 241 34.72 -19.84 -17.30
C ASP A 241 34.22 -19.93 -15.84
N GLN A 242 34.42 -21.10 -15.21
CA GLN A 242 33.94 -21.38 -13.86
C GLN A 242 34.49 -20.43 -12.80
N ARG A 243 35.74 -19.97 -12.94
CA ARG A 243 36.42 -19.12 -11.96
C ARG A 243 35.80 -17.72 -11.97
N ILE A 244 35.67 -17.15 -13.17
CA ILE A 244 35.06 -15.83 -13.37
C ILE A 244 33.60 -15.84 -12.96
N ALA A 245 32.87 -16.90 -13.31
CA ALA A 245 31.47 -17.08 -12.93
C ALA A 245 31.29 -17.11 -11.40
N LEU A 246 32.11 -17.87 -10.67
CA LEU A 246 32.04 -17.91 -9.20
C LEU A 246 32.29 -16.53 -8.58
N LEU A 247 33.29 -15.78 -9.05
CA LEU A 247 33.60 -14.44 -8.52
C LEU A 247 32.46 -13.45 -8.76
N THR A 248 31.89 -13.38 -9.96
CA THR A 248 30.82 -12.43 -10.26
C THR A 248 29.47 -12.84 -9.70
N THR A 249 29.17 -14.14 -9.62
CA THR A 249 27.99 -14.63 -8.89
C THR A 249 28.08 -14.32 -7.41
N ALA A 250 29.26 -14.42 -6.79
CA ALA A 250 29.45 -14.06 -5.39
C ALA A 250 29.19 -12.55 -5.13
N LEU A 251 29.63 -11.67 -6.03
CA LEU A 251 29.30 -10.25 -5.95
C LEU A 251 27.79 -10.00 -6.07
N LEU A 252 27.11 -10.61 -7.07
CA LEU A 252 25.66 -10.50 -7.25
C LEU A 252 24.87 -11.05 -6.04
N ALA A 253 25.37 -12.11 -5.40
CA ALA A 253 24.72 -12.72 -4.24
C ALA A 253 24.55 -11.73 -3.07
N ALA A 254 25.52 -10.83 -2.90
CA ALA A 254 25.55 -9.80 -1.88
C ALA A 254 25.24 -8.38 -2.41
N ASP A 255 24.78 -8.24 -3.66
CA ASP A 255 24.48 -6.94 -4.26
C ASP A 255 23.31 -6.25 -3.54
N ARG A 256 23.56 -5.07 -2.98
CA ARG A 256 22.57 -4.33 -2.17
C ARG A 256 21.33 -3.94 -2.97
N TRP A 257 21.51 -3.52 -4.23
CA TRP A 257 20.40 -3.15 -5.11
C TRP A 257 19.48 -4.34 -5.38
N HIS A 258 20.05 -5.49 -5.74
CA HIS A 258 19.30 -6.72 -5.92
C HIS A 258 18.68 -7.25 -4.61
N ILE A 259 19.38 -7.14 -3.47
CA ILE A 259 18.84 -7.57 -2.16
C ILE A 259 17.59 -6.76 -1.81
N THR A 260 17.64 -5.43 -1.95
CA THR A 260 16.51 -4.53 -1.66
C THR A 260 15.23 -5.01 -2.37
N PHE A 261 15.29 -5.24 -3.69
CA PHE A 261 14.13 -5.69 -4.46
C PHE A 261 13.79 -7.17 -4.33
N SER A 262 14.66 -7.99 -3.74
CA SER A 262 14.35 -9.40 -3.41
C SER A 262 13.86 -9.58 -1.97
N ARG A 263 13.59 -8.49 -1.25
CA ARG A 263 13.03 -8.50 0.10
C ARG A 263 11.69 -7.75 0.22
N ILE A 264 11.20 -7.19 -0.89
CA ILE A 264 9.91 -6.51 -0.98
C ILE A 264 9.05 -7.16 -2.06
N VAL A 265 7.74 -7.03 -1.98
CA VAL A 265 6.76 -7.74 -2.80
C VAL A 265 6.44 -6.98 -4.09
N TYR A 266 7.45 -6.77 -4.94
CA TYR A 266 7.29 -6.17 -6.29
C TYR A 266 7.64 -7.14 -7.42
N GLU A 267 6.84 -7.12 -8.48
CA GLU A 267 6.93 -7.98 -9.66
C GLU A 267 8.23 -7.76 -10.46
N LEU A 268 8.84 -6.58 -10.32
CA LEU A 268 10.07 -6.19 -11.00
C LEU A 268 11.26 -7.12 -10.72
N ILE A 269 11.27 -7.83 -9.59
CA ILE A 269 12.36 -8.77 -9.26
C ILE A 269 12.37 -10.01 -10.17
N LEU A 270 11.25 -10.32 -10.85
CA LEU A 270 11.20 -11.37 -11.86
C LEU A 270 12.02 -11.02 -13.12
N MET A 271 12.20 -9.73 -13.43
CA MET A 271 12.86 -9.29 -14.66
C MET A 271 14.33 -9.76 -14.74
N PRO A 272 15.20 -9.56 -13.72
CA PRO A 272 16.57 -10.11 -13.72
C PRO A 272 16.64 -11.63 -13.93
N LEU A 273 15.73 -12.39 -13.30
CA LEU A 273 15.66 -13.84 -13.43
C LEU A 273 15.30 -14.26 -14.87
N VAL A 274 14.19 -13.76 -15.37
CA VAL A 274 13.64 -14.15 -16.68
C VAL A 274 14.56 -13.70 -17.80
N LEU A 275 15.12 -12.49 -17.71
CA LEU A 275 16.06 -11.99 -18.71
C LEU A 275 17.35 -12.81 -18.70
N SER A 276 17.89 -13.19 -17.53
CA SER A 276 19.06 -14.07 -17.44
C SER A 276 18.80 -15.46 -18.04
N LEU A 277 17.63 -16.05 -17.79
CA LEU A 277 17.21 -17.31 -18.42
C LEU A 277 17.08 -17.17 -19.94
N GLN A 278 16.46 -16.07 -20.41
CA GLN A 278 16.28 -15.82 -21.84
C GLN A 278 17.62 -15.73 -22.56
N VAL A 279 18.57 -14.97 -22.01
CA VAL A 279 19.92 -14.82 -22.56
C VAL A 279 20.70 -16.13 -22.49
N LEU A 280 20.64 -16.86 -21.36
CA LEU A 280 21.26 -18.18 -21.21
C LEU A 280 20.79 -19.14 -22.30
N PHE A 281 19.48 -19.22 -22.53
CA PHE A 281 18.93 -20.08 -23.57
C PHE A 281 19.26 -19.59 -24.97
N LEU A 282 19.27 -18.28 -25.23
CA LEU A 282 19.68 -17.75 -26.53
C LEU A 282 21.12 -18.15 -26.85
N PHE A 283 22.07 -17.89 -25.96
CA PHE A 283 23.48 -18.22 -26.22
C PHE A 283 23.71 -19.73 -26.33
N LYS A 284 22.97 -20.57 -25.58
CA LYS A 284 22.95 -22.02 -25.81
C LYS A 284 22.41 -22.38 -27.19
N ALA A 285 21.38 -21.68 -27.66
CA ALA A 285 20.81 -21.88 -28.98
C ALA A 285 21.81 -21.52 -30.08
N LEU A 286 22.46 -20.36 -29.97
CA LEU A 286 23.48 -19.88 -30.92
C LEU A 286 24.73 -20.77 -30.93
N LYS A 287 25.15 -21.28 -29.77
CA LYS A 287 26.33 -22.16 -29.65
C LYS A 287 26.08 -23.57 -30.17
N THR A 288 24.88 -24.12 -29.94
CA THR A 288 24.59 -25.54 -30.23
C THR A 288 23.71 -25.78 -31.46
N GLY A 289 23.05 -24.74 -31.99
CA GLY A 289 22.07 -24.86 -33.07
C GLY A 289 20.78 -25.63 -32.69
N ARG A 290 20.63 -26.03 -31.42
CA ARG A 290 19.50 -26.86 -30.97
C ARG A 290 18.23 -26.04 -30.78
N ARG A 291 17.13 -26.49 -31.37
CA ARG A 291 15.83 -25.79 -31.42
C ARG A 291 15.19 -25.64 -30.06
N ARG A 292 15.35 -26.61 -29.17
CA ARG A 292 14.78 -26.52 -27.81
C ARG A 292 15.23 -25.27 -27.07
N TRP A 293 16.45 -24.81 -27.31
CA TRP A 293 16.98 -23.60 -26.67
C TRP A 293 16.40 -22.33 -27.31
N TRP A 294 16.21 -22.33 -28.63
CA TRP A 294 15.47 -21.27 -29.32
C TRP A 294 14.02 -21.16 -28.80
N ALA A 295 13.34 -22.30 -28.68
CA ALA A 295 11.96 -22.37 -28.17
C ALA A 295 11.87 -21.85 -26.72
N LEU A 296 12.77 -22.32 -25.83
CA LEU A 296 12.83 -21.86 -24.44
C LEU A 296 13.13 -20.36 -24.35
N SER A 297 14.06 -19.84 -25.14
CA SER A 297 14.35 -18.41 -25.18
C SER A 297 13.13 -17.58 -25.64
N GLY A 298 12.38 -18.08 -26.64
CA GLY A 298 11.14 -17.46 -27.10
C GLY A 298 10.03 -17.44 -26.04
N VAL A 299 9.83 -18.57 -25.34
CA VAL A 299 8.89 -18.65 -24.22
C VAL A 299 9.29 -17.71 -23.07
N MET A 300 10.59 -17.57 -22.78
CA MET A 300 11.06 -16.62 -21.77
C MET A 300 10.81 -15.16 -22.17
N LEU A 301 10.90 -14.81 -23.47
CA LEU A 301 10.53 -13.45 -23.94
C LEU A 301 9.08 -13.11 -23.56
N ALA A 302 8.17 -14.06 -23.80
CA ALA A 302 6.75 -13.89 -23.50
C ALA A 302 6.46 -13.92 -21.99
N LEU A 303 7.13 -14.79 -21.24
CA LEU A 303 7.04 -14.80 -19.78
C LEU A 303 7.50 -13.45 -19.21
N GLY A 304 8.56 -12.88 -19.78
CA GLY A 304 9.06 -11.55 -19.44
C GLY A 304 8.04 -10.44 -19.65
N MET A 305 7.23 -10.50 -20.71
CA MET A 305 6.10 -9.56 -20.89
C MET A 305 5.07 -9.63 -19.75
N ASN A 306 4.99 -10.75 -19.04
CA ASN A 306 4.12 -10.96 -17.88
C ASN A 306 4.82 -10.65 -16.54
N THR A 307 6.03 -10.10 -16.55
CA THR A 307 6.75 -9.70 -15.33
C THR A 307 6.51 -8.23 -15.02
N TYR A 308 7.37 -7.36 -15.55
CA TYR A 308 7.40 -5.93 -15.25
C TYR A 308 7.23 -5.10 -16.51
N THR A 309 6.58 -3.95 -16.39
CA THR A 309 6.31 -3.05 -17.52
C THR A 309 7.58 -2.62 -18.27
N ALA A 310 8.72 -2.45 -17.57
CA ALA A 310 9.99 -2.13 -18.23
C ALA A 310 10.50 -3.24 -19.16
N TYR A 311 10.05 -4.48 -19.00
CA TYR A 311 10.43 -5.59 -19.88
C TYR A 311 9.96 -5.35 -21.33
N ARG A 312 8.98 -4.47 -21.56
CA ARG A 312 8.45 -4.16 -22.90
C ARG A 312 9.50 -3.65 -23.90
N VAL A 313 10.68 -3.17 -23.46
CA VAL A 313 11.79 -2.79 -24.35
C VAL A 313 12.61 -3.99 -24.86
N VAL A 314 12.53 -5.14 -24.18
CA VAL A 314 13.36 -6.32 -24.42
C VAL A 314 13.14 -6.94 -25.82
N PRO A 315 11.91 -7.06 -26.37
CA PRO A 315 11.70 -7.52 -27.74
C PRO A 315 12.48 -6.72 -28.79
N PHE A 316 12.54 -5.39 -28.63
CA PHE A 316 13.28 -4.51 -29.54
C PHE A 316 14.79 -4.72 -29.43
N PHE A 317 15.29 -4.93 -28.21
CA PHE A 317 16.68 -5.30 -27.96
C PHE A 317 17.07 -6.60 -28.69
N PHE A 318 16.27 -7.67 -28.57
CA PHE A 318 16.56 -8.93 -29.26
C PHE A 318 16.42 -8.82 -30.78
N ALA A 319 15.45 -8.02 -31.26
CA ALA A 319 15.33 -7.74 -32.69
C ALA A 319 16.59 -7.04 -33.24
N ALA A 320 17.09 -6.02 -32.54
CA ALA A 320 18.34 -5.34 -32.89
C ALA A 320 19.54 -6.30 -32.87
N TYR A 321 19.60 -7.20 -31.88
CA TYR A 321 20.64 -8.22 -31.83
C TYR A 321 20.56 -9.22 -32.98
N PHE A 322 19.36 -9.67 -33.37
CA PHE A 322 19.19 -10.56 -34.51
C PHE A 322 19.57 -9.88 -35.82
N VAL A 323 19.28 -8.59 -36.00
CA VAL A 323 19.77 -7.82 -37.15
C VAL A 323 21.31 -7.84 -37.19
N TYR A 324 21.97 -7.55 -36.07
CA TYR A 324 23.42 -7.66 -35.95
C TYR A 324 23.94 -9.06 -36.28
N TRP A 325 23.29 -10.11 -35.75
CA TRP A 325 23.64 -11.51 -36.00
C TRP A 325 23.56 -11.86 -37.48
N LEU A 326 22.46 -11.48 -38.14
CA LEU A 326 22.27 -11.71 -39.57
C LEU A 326 23.30 -10.96 -40.43
N ILE A 327 23.73 -9.76 -40.01
CA ILE A 327 24.76 -8.99 -40.72
C ILE A 327 26.14 -9.63 -40.57
N THR A 328 26.51 -10.06 -39.35
CA THR A 328 27.86 -10.52 -39.01
C THR A 328 28.09 -12.01 -39.27
N HIS A 329 27.05 -12.84 -39.20
CA HIS A 329 27.13 -14.30 -39.32
C HIS A 329 26.41 -14.83 -40.57
N ARG A 330 26.63 -14.19 -41.73
CA ARG A 330 25.93 -14.50 -43.00
C ARG A 330 25.95 -15.97 -43.41
N GLN A 331 27.02 -16.69 -43.08
CA GLN A 331 27.19 -18.11 -43.41
C GLN A 331 26.25 -19.02 -42.59
N ARG A 332 25.80 -18.59 -41.41
CA ARG A 332 24.94 -19.36 -40.51
C ARG A 332 23.46 -19.02 -40.61
N ILE A 333 23.08 -18.00 -41.39
CA ILE A 333 21.69 -17.53 -41.52
C ILE A 333 20.73 -18.67 -41.81
N ARG A 334 21.02 -19.54 -42.79
CA ARG A 334 20.10 -20.64 -43.13
C ARG A 334 19.90 -21.63 -41.99
N GLN A 335 20.91 -21.84 -41.15
CA GLN A 335 20.83 -22.75 -40.00
C GLN A 335 20.08 -22.10 -38.83
N ASP A 336 20.38 -20.85 -38.54
CA ASP A 336 19.84 -20.14 -37.38
C ASP A 336 18.44 -19.56 -37.66
N PHE A 337 18.08 -19.27 -38.92
CA PHE A 337 16.76 -18.72 -39.28
C PHE A 337 15.62 -19.64 -38.86
N GLU A 338 15.77 -20.95 -39.03
CA GLU A 338 14.77 -21.91 -38.55
C GLU A 338 14.65 -21.86 -37.02
N GLY A 339 15.76 -21.65 -36.30
CA GLY A 339 15.78 -21.40 -34.86
C GLY A 339 15.07 -20.09 -34.48
N MET A 340 15.33 -19.00 -35.20
CA MET A 340 14.67 -17.71 -35.01
C MET A 340 13.16 -17.80 -35.22
N VAL A 341 12.69 -18.59 -36.19
CA VAL A 341 11.26 -18.89 -36.36
C VAL A 341 10.70 -19.67 -35.17
N VAL A 342 11.41 -20.70 -34.69
CA VAL A 342 11.00 -21.45 -33.48
C VAL A 342 10.93 -20.54 -32.25
N PHE A 343 11.89 -19.60 -32.10
CA PHE A 343 11.87 -18.57 -31.07
C PHE A 343 10.62 -17.69 -31.18
N ALA A 344 10.33 -17.16 -32.38
CA ALA A 344 9.18 -16.30 -32.60
C ALA A 344 7.85 -17.01 -32.31
N VAL A 345 7.70 -18.26 -32.77
CA VAL A 345 6.51 -19.08 -32.48
C VAL A 345 6.39 -19.35 -30.98
N GLY A 346 7.49 -19.68 -30.30
CA GLY A 346 7.48 -19.88 -28.85
C GLY A 346 7.03 -18.63 -28.07
N ALA A 347 7.46 -17.44 -28.51
CA ALA A 347 7.02 -16.18 -27.94
C ALA A 347 5.52 -15.92 -28.17
N VAL A 348 5.02 -16.12 -29.40
CA VAL A 348 3.60 -15.93 -29.73
C VAL A 348 2.70 -16.89 -28.95
N VAL A 349 3.07 -18.18 -28.89
CA VAL A 349 2.33 -19.22 -28.15
C VAL A 349 2.17 -18.83 -26.68
N ALA A 350 3.23 -18.31 -26.06
CA ALA A 350 3.21 -17.99 -24.64
C ALA A 350 2.58 -16.63 -24.31
N VAL A 351 2.64 -15.62 -25.19
CA VAL A 351 2.13 -14.26 -24.89
C VAL A 351 0.61 -14.10 -25.13
N ALA A 352 -0.04 -15.08 -25.74
CA ALA A 352 -1.39 -14.95 -26.29
C ALA A 352 -2.47 -14.33 -25.35
N PRO A 353 -2.60 -14.71 -24.05
CA PRO A 353 -3.62 -14.12 -23.18
C PRO A 353 -3.37 -12.64 -22.93
N LEU A 354 -2.12 -12.26 -22.64
CA LEU A 354 -1.72 -10.88 -22.41
C LEU A 354 -1.88 -10.04 -23.69
N ALA A 355 -1.52 -10.60 -24.85
CA ALA A 355 -1.69 -9.94 -26.13
C ALA A 355 -3.18 -9.68 -26.45
N ALA A 356 -4.06 -10.68 -26.27
CA ALA A 356 -5.49 -10.52 -26.48
C ALA A 356 -6.09 -9.43 -25.57
N TYR A 357 -5.71 -9.41 -24.29
CA TYR A 357 -6.12 -8.36 -23.36
C TYR A 357 -5.62 -6.98 -23.80
N THR A 358 -4.35 -6.88 -24.17
CA THR A 358 -3.70 -5.62 -24.57
C THR A 358 -4.38 -4.99 -25.78
N PHE A 359 -4.67 -5.78 -26.82
CA PHE A 359 -5.34 -5.25 -28.02
C PHE A 359 -6.78 -4.81 -27.75
N ARG A 360 -7.49 -5.49 -26.85
CA ARG A 360 -8.85 -5.11 -26.45
C ARG A 360 -8.87 -3.86 -25.57
N ASN A 361 -7.90 -3.73 -24.68
CA ASN A 361 -7.84 -2.68 -23.65
C ASN A 361 -6.64 -1.75 -23.88
N TRP A 362 -6.42 -1.34 -25.14
CA TRP A 362 -5.24 -0.57 -25.53
C TRP A 362 -5.04 0.70 -24.70
N ASN A 363 -6.12 1.43 -24.43
CA ASN A 363 -6.08 2.65 -23.64
C ASN A 363 -5.60 2.40 -22.19
N VAL A 364 -6.08 1.32 -21.56
CA VAL A 364 -5.65 0.92 -20.20
C VAL A 364 -4.19 0.45 -20.21
N PHE A 365 -3.78 -0.27 -21.26
CA PHE A 365 -2.42 -0.79 -21.36
C PHE A 365 -1.35 0.31 -21.60
N ILE A 366 -1.71 1.38 -22.33
CA ILE A 366 -0.80 2.48 -22.68
C ILE A 366 -0.89 3.67 -21.70
N SER A 367 -1.96 3.79 -20.91
CA SER A 367 -2.18 4.92 -19.98
C SER A 367 -0.97 5.14 -19.07
N ARG A 368 -0.42 4.06 -18.49
CA ARG A 368 0.74 4.12 -17.62
C ARG A 368 1.98 4.67 -18.33
N ILE A 369 2.25 4.21 -19.56
CA ILE A 369 3.38 4.69 -20.37
C ILE A 369 3.23 6.19 -20.63
N ASN A 370 2.01 6.65 -20.96
CA ASN A 370 1.76 8.07 -21.19
C ASN A 370 1.92 8.91 -19.91
N HIS A 371 1.51 8.37 -18.75
CA HIS A 371 1.59 9.08 -17.47
C HIS A 371 3.04 9.30 -17.01
N ILE A 372 3.88 8.27 -17.12
CA ILE A 372 5.28 8.30 -16.65
C ILE A 372 6.28 8.73 -17.72
N SER A 373 5.82 9.20 -18.88
CA SER A 373 6.67 9.58 -20.01
C SER A 373 7.35 10.93 -19.78
N ILE A 374 8.67 10.97 -19.98
CA ILE A 374 9.45 12.23 -19.92
C ILE A 374 9.03 13.26 -20.98
N PHE A 375 8.34 12.83 -22.04
CA PHE A 375 7.96 13.76 -23.11
C PHE A 375 6.97 14.83 -22.63
N ARG A 376 6.22 14.57 -21.54
CA ARG A 376 5.40 15.60 -20.87
C ARG A 376 6.27 16.68 -20.21
N ASP A 377 7.35 16.29 -19.55
CA ASP A 377 8.31 17.22 -18.95
C ASP A 377 9.03 18.04 -20.04
N VAL A 378 9.39 17.40 -21.16
CA VAL A 378 10.03 18.06 -22.31
C VAL A 378 9.10 19.10 -22.94
N GLU A 379 7.82 18.75 -23.09
CA GLU A 379 6.79 19.66 -23.61
C GLU A 379 6.56 20.83 -22.63
N ALA A 380 6.40 20.54 -21.33
CA ALA A 380 6.23 21.55 -20.29
C ALA A 380 7.43 22.50 -20.19
N ALA A 381 8.65 21.99 -20.36
CA ALA A 381 9.88 22.80 -20.32
C ALA A 381 10.20 23.49 -21.66
N GLY A 382 9.50 23.16 -22.75
CA GLY A 382 9.81 23.64 -24.10
C GLY A 382 11.23 23.29 -24.59
N SER A 383 11.88 22.29 -23.99
CA SER A 383 13.28 21.93 -24.30
C SER A 383 13.60 20.47 -23.94
N TYR A 384 14.65 19.90 -24.54
CA TYR A 384 15.14 18.57 -24.22
C TYR A 384 15.98 18.50 -22.92
N ALA A 385 16.06 19.59 -22.14
CA ALA A 385 16.84 19.61 -20.90
C ALA A 385 16.44 18.51 -19.90
N PRO A 386 15.14 18.18 -19.69
CA PRO A 386 14.74 17.07 -18.83
C PRO A 386 15.33 15.73 -19.29
N LEU A 387 15.35 15.46 -20.60
CA LEU A 387 15.91 14.24 -21.18
C LEU A 387 17.41 14.11 -20.91
N TRP A 388 18.17 15.19 -21.10
CA TRP A 388 19.60 15.20 -20.79
C TRP A 388 19.87 15.04 -19.30
N SER A 389 19.08 15.72 -18.45
CA SER A 389 19.15 15.58 -17.00
C SER A 389 18.95 14.13 -16.57
N ASN A 390 17.90 13.47 -17.07
CA ASN A 390 17.63 12.07 -16.76
C ASN A 390 18.71 11.11 -17.28
N LEU A 391 19.28 11.38 -18.45
CA LEU A 391 20.43 10.62 -18.96
C LEU A 391 21.60 10.68 -17.97
N PHE A 392 22.01 11.89 -17.57
CA PHE A 392 23.14 12.05 -16.65
C PHE A 392 22.86 11.47 -15.26
N LYS A 393 21.67 11.72 -14.69
CA LYS A 393 21.22 11.10 -13.44
C LYS A 393 21.27 9.57 -13.52
N THR A 394 20.79 8.98 -14.61
CA THR A 394 20.84 7.52 -14.84
C THR A 394 22.27 7.00 -14.97
N LEU A 395 23.20 7.77 -15.55
CA LEU A 395 24.59 7.36 -15.65
C LEU A 395 25.33 7.49 -14.31
N TYR A 396 25.04 8.53 -13.52
CA TYR A 396 25.69 8.78 -12.24
C TYR A 396 25.16 7.91 -11.08
N MET A 397 23.96 7.34 -11.20
CA MET A 397 23.33 6.58 -10.11
C MET A 397 24.11 5.35 -9.65
N PHE A 398 24.97 4.80 -10.50
CA PHE A 398 25.78 3.65 -10.15
C PHE A 398 26.99 4.00 -9.28
N ASN A 399 27.55 5.21 -9.44
CA ASN A 399 28.87 5.58 -8.90
C ASN A 399 28.83 6.74 -7.91
N TRP A 400 27.81 7.61 -7.98
CA TRP A 400 27.81 8.87 -7.23
C TRP A 400 26.49 9.14 -6.50
N GLN A 401 25.39 9.36 -7.20
CA GLN A 401 24.11 9.75 -6.58
C GLN A 401 22.98 8.86 -7.08
N GLY A 402 22.58 7.90 -6.24
CA GLY A 402 21.54 6.92 -6.54
C GLY A 402 20.12 7.45 -6.33
N ASP A 403 19.16 6.52 -6.38
CA ASP A 403 17.74 6.80 -6.15
C ASP A 403 17.52 7.41 -4.74
N MET A 404 16.69 8.45 -4.68
CA MET A 404 16.35 9.17 -3.46
C MET A 404 15.17 8.56 -2.72
N ALA A 405 14.35 7.74 -3.40
CA ALA A 405 13.23 7.08 -2.77
C ALA A 405 13.73 6.02 -1.78
N ALA A 406 13.44 6.23 -0.48
CA ALA A 406 13.88 5.37 0.60
C ALA A 406 13.36 3.91 0.48
N LEU A 407 12.24 3.73 -0.21
CA LEU A 407 11.66 2.42 -0.56
C LEU A 407 12.52 1.60 -1.54
N ASN A 408 13.42 2.27 -2.29
CA ASN A 408 14.19 1.66 -3.38
C ASN A 408 15.67 1.52 -3.07
N ASN A 409 16.16 2.34 -2.13
CA ASN A 409 17.58 2.56 -1.90
C ASN A 409 17.78 3.25 -0.55
N LEU A 410 19.00 3.20 -0.01
CA LEU A 410 19.42 4.20 0.98
C LEU A 410 19.46 5.56 0.26
N PRO A 411 18.66 6.57 0.66
CA PRO A 411 18.45 7.78 -0.13
C PRO A 411 19.76 8.41 -0.61
N GLY A 412 19.88 8.56 -1.94
CA GLY A 412 21.03 9.19 -2.59
C GLY A 412 22.30 8.34 -2.67
N ALA A 413 22.39 7.22 -1.96
CA ALA A 413 23.58 6.35 -2.00
C ALA A 413 23.74 5.69 -3.38
N PRO A 414 24.97 5.54 -3.93
CA PRO A 414 25.19 4.83 -5.18
C PRO A 414 24.61 3.42 -5.19
N LEU A 415 24.03 2.99 -6.31
CA LEU A 415 23.44 1.65 -6.44
C LEU A 415 24.48 0.53 -6.36
N LEU A 416 25.73 0.80 -6.76
CA LEU A 416 26.82 -0.16 -6.72
C LEU A 416 27.86 0.23 -5.67
N HIS A 417 28.45 -0.78 -5.05
CA HIS A 417 29.65 -0.57 -4.24
C HIS A 417 30.80 -0.02 -5.11
N ALA A 418 31.61 0.90 -4.57
CA ALA A 418 32.64 1.64 -5.31
C ALA A 418 33.54 0.75 -6.20
N VAL A 419 33.97 -0.41 -5.68
CA VAL A 419 34.78 -1.39 -6.45
C VAL A 419 34.03 -1.91 -7.68
N VAL A 420 32.76 -2.33 -7.53
CA VAL A 420 31.93 -2.82 -8.64
C VAL A 420 31.65 -1.69 -9.62
N ALA A 421 31.45 -0.47 -9.12
CA ALA A 421 31.20 0.72 -9.92
C ALA A 421 32.41 1.08 -10.81
N VAL A 422 33.65 0.95 -10.29
CA VAL A 422 34.88 1.10 -11.09
C VAL A 422 34.98 -0.01 -12.14
N LEU A 423 34.71 -1.26 -11.76
CA LEU A 423 34.75 -2.40 -12.69
C LEU A 423 33.69 -2.28 -13.79
N LEU A 424 32.52 -1.71 -13.51
CA LEU A 424 31.50 -1.39 -14.52
C LEU A 424 32.04 -0.39 -15.54
N VAL A 425 32.66 0.71 -15.10
CA VAL A 425 33.24 1.72 -16.02
C VAL A 425 34.31 1.10 -16.90
N LEU A 426 35.20 0.28 -16.33
CA LEU A 426 36.24 -0.44 -17.10
C LEU A 426 35.63 -1.45 -18.08
N GLY A 427 34.60 -2.18 -17.67
CA GLY A 427 33.87 -3.11 -18.52
C GLY A 427 33.16 -2.40 -19.67
N MET A 428 32.57 -1.25 -19.41
CA MET A 428 31.94 -0.40 -20.43
C MET A 428 32.97 0.14 -21.42
N ALA A 429 34.11 0.62 -20.94
CA ALA A 429 35.21 1.08 -21.80
C ALA A 429 35.74 -0.06 -22.69
N TRP A 430 35.89 -1.27 -22.13
CA TRP A 430 36.25 -2.46 -22.89
C TRP A 430 35.20 -2.80 -23.96
N ALA A 431 33.91 -2.76 -23.60
CA ALA A 431 32.84 -3.06 -24.53
C ALA A 431 32.76 -2.05 -25.68
N LEU A 432 32.88 -0.74 -25.37
CA LEU A 432 32.92 0.34 -26.37
C LEU A 432 34.13 0.19 -27.32
N ARG A 433 35.31 -0.14 -26.79
CA ARG A 433 36.52 -0.33 -27.60
C ARG A 433 36.39 -1.47 -28.62
N TRP A 434 35.56 -2.47 -28.31
CA TRP A 434 35.36 -3.68 -29.11
C TRP A 434 33.92 -3.87 -29.55
N PHE A 435 33.15 -2.79 -29.72
CA PHE A 435 31.71 -2.85 -29.94
C PHE A 435 31.29 -3.63 -31.21
N TRP A 436 32.20 -3.84 -32.15
CA TRP A 436 31.98 -4.66 -33.35
C TRP A 436 32.04 -6.18 -33.09
N LYS A 437 32.40 -6.59 -31.88
CA LYS A 437 32.46 -7.99 -31.46
C LYS A 437 31.15 -8.40 -30.79
N GLU A 438 30.77 -9.67 -30.93
CA GLU A 438 29.47 -10.20 -30.51
C GLU A 438 29.10 -9.89 -29.05
N LEU A 439 29.97 -10.26 -28.09
CA LEU A 439 29.68 -10.07 -26.67
C LEU A 439 29.66 -8.58 -26.25
N PRO A 440 30.68 -7.76 -26.57
CA PRO A 440 30.62 -6.32 -26.37
C PRO A 440 29.38 -5.65 -26.95
N PHE A 441 29.04 -5.95 -28.22
CA PHE A 441 27.86 -5.41 -28.88
C PHE A 441 26.60 -5.74 -28.08
N PHE A 442 26.43 -7.02 -27.73
CA PHE A 442 25.28 -7.51 -26.98
C PHE A 442 25.14 -6.83 -25.61
N TYR A 443 26.24 -6.65 -24.87
CA TYR A 443 26.22 -5.95 -23.58
C TYR A 443 25.85 -4.48 -23.73
N LEU A 444 26.37 -3.78 -24.74
CA LEU A 444 26.06 -2.38 -24.98
C LEU A 444 24.60 -2.16 -25.35
N ILE A 445 24.03 -2.98 -26.25
CA ILE A 445 22.62 -2.84 -26.64
C ILE A 445 21.67 -3.24 -25.51
N TRP A 446 22.02 -4.24 -24.69
CA TRP A 446 21.25 -4.59 -23.50
C TRP A 446 21.28 -3.41 -22.52
N PHE A 447 22.47 -2.91 -22.21
CA PHE A 447 22.62 -1.77 -21.30
C PHE A 447 21.83 -0.56 -21.80
N ALA A 448 22.00 -0.18 -23.07
CA ALA A 448 21.29 0.96 -23.66
C ALA A 448 19.77 0.77 -23.66
N ALA A 449 19.27 -0.40 -24.06
CA ALA A 449 17.83 -0.65 -24.13
C ALA A 449 17.16 -0.59 -22.75
N VAL A 450 17.74 -1.23 -21.73
CA VAL A 450 17.13 -1.25 -20.40
C VAL A 450 17.38 0.07 -19.66
N ALA A 451 18.55 0.71 -19.82
CA ALA A 451 18.79 2.06 -19.27
C ALA A 451 17.84 3.10 -19.88
N SER A 452 17.46 2.93 -21.15
CA SER A 452 16.51 3.86 -21.81
C SER A 452 15.18 3.96 -21.07
N VAL A 453 14.74 2.93 -20.36
CA VAL A 453 13.52 2.98 -19.55
C VAL A 453 13.63 4.03 -18.44
N ALA A 454 14.76 4.07 -17.72
CA ALA A 454 15.00 5.08 -16.68
C ALA A 454 15.14 6.48 -17.30
N VAL A 455 15.84 6.60 -18.43
CA VAL A 455 16.04 7.89 -19.12
C VAL A 455 14.73 8.47 -19.67
N LEU A 456 13.86 7.64 -20.23
CA LEU A 456 12.61 8.07 -20.87
C LEU A 456 11.42 8.24 -19.91
N SER A 457 11.66 8.09 -18.61
CA SER A 457 10.62 8.24 -17.60
C SER A 457 10.61 9.63 -16.96
N VAL A 458 9.54 9.96 -16.22
CA VAL A 458 9.28 11.28 -15.62
C VAL A 458 10.45 11.80 -14.77
N ALA A 459 10.74 13.10 -14.88
CA ALA A 459 11.96 13.71 -14.36
C ALA A 459 12.05 13.79 -12.82
N HIS A 460 10.93 13.93 -12.11
CA HIS A 460 10.91 14.05 -10.65
C HIS A 460 11.25 12.74 -9.93
N GLU A 461 11.11 11.59 -10.59
CA GLU A 461 11.50 10.28 -10.07
C GLU A 461 12.95 9.89 -10.44
N ALA A 462 13.68 10.72 -11.19
CA ALA A 462 15.03 10.39 -11.63
C ALA A 462 16.10 10.93 -10.66
N PRO A 463 17.15 10.14 -10.34
CA PRO A 463 17.40 8.76 -10.78
C PRO A 463 16.49 7.73 -10.09
N THR A 464 16.23 6.60 -10.75
CA THR A 464 15.33 5.55 -10.24
C THR A 464 16.00 4.17 -10.28
N ALA A 465 15.93 3.42 -9.18
CA ALA A 465 16.49 2.08 -9.06
C ALA A 465 15.51 0.97 -9.52
N ARG A 466 14.20 1.26 -9.60
CA ARG A 466 13.18 0.28 -10.00
C ARG A 466 13.23 -0.01 -11.50
N ARG A 467 13.15 1.05 -12.31
CA ARG A 467 12.94 0.96 -13.76
C ARG A 467 14.09 0.23 -14.50
N PRO A 468 15.37 0.43 -14.14
CA PRO A 468 16.48 -0.22 -14.82
C PRO A 468 16.94 -1.52 -14.14
N ILE A 469 16.13 -2.17 -13.28
CA ILE A 469 16.56 -3.37 -12.54
C ILE A 469 17.08 -4.51 -13.45
N GLY A 470 16.59 -4.59 -14.69
CA GLY A 470 17.09 -5.53 -15.70
C GLY A 470 18.55 -5.30 -16.13
N LEU A 471 19.21 -4.23 -15.67
CA LEU A 471 20.64 -3.99 -15.88
C LEU A 471 21.54 -4.81 -14.96
N ILE A 472 21.03 -5.30 -13.82
CA ILE A 472 21.84 -6.00 -12.83
C ILE A 472 22.65 -7.14 -13.48
N PRO A 473 22.05 -8.07 -14.27
CA PRO A 473 22.82 -9.16 -14.85
C PRO A 473 23.90 -8.67 -15.84
N VAL A 474 23.61 -7.69 -16.70
CA VAL A 474 24.61 -7.20 -17.68
C VAL A 474 25.74 -6.42 -17.03
N ILE A 475 25.48 -5.69 -15.94
CA ILE A 475 26.53 -5.03 -15.14
C ILE A 475 27.51 -6.09 -14.62
N TYR A 476 27.02 -7.17 -14.03
CA TYR A 476 27.88 -8.24 -13.52
C TYR A 476 28.56 -9.06 -14.64
N LEU A 477 28.00 -9.11 -15.86
CA LEU A 477 28.69 -9.66 -17.04
C LEU A 477 29.79 -8.74 -17.57
N LEU A 478 29.63 -7.41 -17.47
CA LEU A 478 30.69 -6.44 -17.78
C LEU A 478 31.83 -6.53 -16.77
N VAL A 479 31.50 -6.70 -15.48
CA VAL A 479 32.49 -7.00 -14.43
C VAL A 479 33.22 -8.32 -14.71
N ALA A 480 32.50 -9.35 -15.16
CA ALA A 480 33.09 -10.62 -15.58
C ALA A 480 34.10 -10.45 -16.74
N ALA A 481 33.80 -9.55 -17.69
CA ALA A 481 34.73 -9.22 -18.77
C ALA A 481 36.05 -8.68 -18.22
N VAL A 482 35.99 -7.73 -17.27
CA VAL A 482 37.18 -7.14 -16.64
C VAL A 482 37.99 -8.19 -15.88
N PHE A 483 37.35 -9.02 -15.05
CA PHE A 483 38.04 -10.11 -14.37
C PHE A 483 38.69 -11.09 -15.36
N SER A 484 38.02 -11.39 -16.47
CA SER A 484 38.58 -12.23 -17.53
C SER A 484 39.84 -11.59 -18.15
N GLN A 485 39.83 -10.28 -18.41
CA GLN A 485 41.02 -9.57 -18.91
C GLN A 485 42.17 -9.55 -17.90
N ILE A 486 41.89 -9.26 -16.63
CA ILE A 486 42.89 -9.29 -15.55
C ILE A 486 43.52 -10.68 -15.46
N TRP A 487 42.69 -11.72 -15.52
CA TRP A 487 43.16 -13.10 -15.45
C TRP A 487 44.07 -13.47 -16.63
N ARG A 488 43.67 -13.12 -17.86
CA ARG A 488 44.48 -13.35 -19.06
C ARG A 488 45.80 -12.58 -19.02
N ALA A 489 45.78 -11.32 -18.58
CA ALA A 489 46.98 -10.51 -18.43
C ALA A 489 47.96 -11.11 -17.42
N TRP A 490 47.46 -11.63 -16.30
CA TRP A 490 48.26 -12.33 -15.31
C TRP A 490 48.87 -13.63 -15.83
N GLU A 491 48.06 -14.47 -16.49
CA GLU A 491 48.56 -15.71 -17.11
C GLU A 491 49.63 -15.41 -18.16
N GLY A 492 49.50 -14.32 -18.92
CA GLY A 492 50.51 -13.84 -19.86
C GLY A 492 51.80 -13.35 -19.18
N ALA A 493 51.69 -12.66 -18.03
CA ALA A 493 52.85 -12.13 -17.32
C ALA A 493 53.61 -13.21 -16.54
N TRP A 494 52.92 -14.07 -15.79
CA TRP A 494 53.52 -14.96 -14.78
C TRP A 494 53.28 -16.45 -15.03
N GLY A 495 52.64 -16.80 -16.14
CA GLY A 495 52.37 -18.18 -16.55
C GLY A 495 51.18 -18.83 -15.84
N GLN A 496 50.55 -19.80 -16.51
CA GLN A 496 49.31 -20.46 -16.05
C GLN A 496 49.43 -21.20 -14.70
N LYS A 497 50.65 -21.58 -14.27
CA LYS A 497 50.87 -22.31 -13.01
C LYS A 497 50.80 -21.41 -11.76
N ARG A 498 50.92 -20.09 -11.91
CA ARG A 498 50.95 -19.11 -10.80
C ARG A 498 49.60 -18.41 -10.56
N TRP A 499 48.48 -19.10 -10.74
CA TRP A 499 47.14 -18.52 -10.61
C TRP A 499 46.67 -18.31 -9.16
N LYS A 500 47.20 -19.06 -8.19
CA LYS A 500 46.72 -19.04 -6.79
C LYS A 500 46.75 -17.66 -6.12
N PRO A 501 47.85 -16.86 -6.22
CA PRO A 501 47.88 -15.54 -5.58
C PRO A 501 46.83 -14.59 -6.15
N LEU A 502 46.61 -14.61 -7.48
CA LEU A 502 45.56 -13.82 -8.11
C LEU A 502 44.17 -14.25 -7.63
N ALA A 503 43.91 -15.57 -7.59
CA ALA A 503 42.63 -16.07 -7.09
C ALA A 503 42.37 -15.64 -5.65
N ILE A 504 43.37 -15.77 -4.76
CA ILE A 504 43.25 -15.33 -3.36
C ILE A 504 42.98 -13.82 -3.29
N GLY A 505 43.72 -13.00 -4.05
CA GLY A 505 43.54 -11.55 -4.07
C GLY A 505 42.15 -11.14 -4.57
N LEU A 506 41.70 -11.69 -5.71
CA LEU A 506 40.36 -11.42 -6.25
C LEU A 506 39.27 -11.91 -5.31
N SER A 507 39.41 -13.10 -4.71
CA SER A 507 38.46 -13.60 -3.72
C SER A 507 38.41 -12.73 -2.47
N ALA A 508 39.54 -12.21 -1.98
CA ALA A 508 39.57 -11.29 -0.84
C ALA A 508 38.83 -9.98 -1.14
N VAL A 509 39.03 -9.40 -2.34
CA VAL A 509 38.28 -8.21 -2.80
C VAL A 509 36.79 -8.51 -2.89
N VAL A 510 36.41 -9.67 -3.45
CA VAL A 510 34.99 -10.07 -3.56
C VAL A 510 34.37 -10.23 -2.17
N ILE A 511 35.03 -10.93 -1.24
CA ILE A 511 34.55 -11.13 0.13
C ILE A 511 34.39 -9.78 0.85
N PHE A 512 35.35 -8.86 0.68
CA PHE A 512 35.27 -7.51 1.23
C PHE A 512 34.04 -6.76 0.69
N VAL A 513 33.83 -6.75 -0.63
CA VAL A 513 32.66 -6.10 -1.25
C VAL A 513 31.34 -6.73 -0.80
N MET A 514 31.30 -8.06 -0.65
CA MET A 514 30.13 -8.76 -0.12
C MET A 514 29.82 -8.33 1.31
N ALA A 515 30.83 -8.34 2.19
CA ALA A 515 30.67 -7.93 3.58
C ALA A 515 30.24 -6.46 3.69
N ALA A 516 30.82 -5.57 2.89
CA ALA A 516 30.47 -4.16 2.86
C ALA A 516 29.00 -3.93 2.46
N ASN A 517 28.54 -4.55 1.37
CA ASN A 517 27.13 -4.42 0.95
C ASN A 517 26.15 -4.97 1.99
N LEU A 518 26.45 -6.14 2.58
CA LEU A 518 25.59 -6.74 3.61
C LEU A 518 25.56 -5.87 4.88
N HIS A 519 26.71 -5.29 5.27
CA HIS A 519 26.77 -4.33 6.36
C HIS A 519 25.93 -3.09 6.07
N THR A 520 26.12 -2.46 4.90
CA THR A 520 25.32 -1.29 4.50
C THR A 520 23.83 -1.61 4.47
N TYR A 521 23.42 -2.77 3.94
CA TYR A 521 22.00 -3.13 3.91
C TYR A 521 21.44 -3.31 5.33
N PHE A 522 22.00 -4.21 6.13
CA PHE A 522 21.38 -4.61 7.42
C PHE A 522 21.67 -3.66 8.60
N ARG A 523 22.76 -2.87 8.54
CA ARG A 523 23.17 -2.01 9.65
C ARG A 523 23.00 -0.52 9.38
N VAL A 524 22.81 -0.12 8.11
CA VAL A 524 22.62 1.29 7.74
C VAL A 524 21.25 1.47 7.11
N GLN A 525 21.00 0.86 5.95
CA GLN A 525 19.76 1.05 5.19
C GLN A 525 18.52 0.53 5.92
N ALA A 526 18.55 -0.68 6.48
CA ALA A 526 17.39 -1.31 7.11
C ALA A 526 16.93 -0.64 8.42
N VAL A 527 17.80 0.16 9.04
CA VAL A 527 17.53 0.88 10.29
C VAL A 527 17.42 2.39 10.10
N ASP A 528 17.58 2.88 8.86
CA ASP A 528 17.43 4.28 8.53
C ASP A 528 15.96 4.72 8.71
N SER A 529 15.73 5.86 9.35
CA SER A 529 14.37 6.31 9.69
C SER A 529 13.52 6.59 8.46
N SER A 530 14.11 7.15 7.39
CA SER A 530 13.40 7.42 6.14
C SER A 530 13.00 6.11 5.44
N VAL A 531 13.89 5.10 5.49
CA VAL A 531 13.60 3.77 4.94
C VAL A 531 12.49 3.11 5.75
N GLN A 532 12.58 3.08 7.08
CA GLN A 532 11.54 2.48 7.92
C GLN A 532 10.16 3.12 7.69
N ASN A 533 10.10 4.45 7.65
CA ASN A 533 8.85 5.17 7.43
C ASN A 533 8.25 4.91 6.04
N ALA A 534 9.08 4.61 5.03
CA ALA A 534 8.62 4.34 3.68
C ALA A 534 7.86 2.99 3.51
N TYR A 535 7.86 2.14 4.54
CA TYR A 535 7.19 0.83 4.53
C TYR A 535 5.90 0.78 5.37
N SER A 536 5.27 1.93 5.64
CA SER A 536 3.97 2.01 6.31
C SER A 536 3.90 1.25 7.66
N PRO A 537 4.82 1.54 8.62
CA PRO A 537 4.89 0.82 9.89
C PRO A 537 3.64 1.04 10.74
N SER A 538 3.07 2.25 10.75
CA SER A 538 1.84 2.57 11.50
C SER A 538 0.65 1.76 10.99
N GLU A 539 0.44 1.75 9.67
CA GLU A 539 -0.65 1.01 9.04
C GLU A 539 -0.51 -0.50 9.24
N SER A 540 0.72 -1.00 9.25
CA SER A 540 1.00 -2.41 9.50
C SER A 540 0.68 -2.78 10.95
N ALA A 541 1.10 -1.95 11.90
CA ALA A 541 0.81 -2.15 13.33
C ALA A 541 -0.69 -2.04 13.63
N VAL A 542 -1.42 -1.16 12.93
CA VAL A 542 -2.90 -1.12 12.99
C VAL A 542 -3.47 -2.45 12.49
N GLY A 543 -3.02 -2.96 11.34
CA GLY A 543 -3.44 -4.27 10.83
C GLY A 543 -3.15 -5.41 11.82
N GLU A 544 -1.99 -5.42 12.46
CA GLU A 544 -1.64 -6.41 13.49
C GLU A 544 -2.52 -6.27 14.74
N TYR A 545 -2.78 -5.04 15.19
CA TYR A 545 -3.66 -4.77 16.34
C TYR A 545 -5.08 -5.27 16.10
N LEU A 546 -5.63 -5.06 14.90
CA LEU A 546 -6.94 -5.60 14.52
C LEU A 546 -7.02 -7.12 14.78
N THR A 547 -5.97 -7.89 14.44
CA THR A 547 -5.97 -9.35 14.68
C THR A 547 -6.08 -9.77 16.16
N THR A 548 -5.86 -8.83 17.09
CA THR A 548 -6.00 -9.06 18.54
C THR A 548 -7.41 -8.80 19.06
N LEU A 549 -8.26 -8.14 18.26
CA LEU A 549 -9.62 -7.77 18.64
C LEU A 549 -10.65 -8.82 18.18
N PRO A 550 -11.80 -8.93 18.87
CA PRO A 550 -12.96 -9.65 18.37
C PRO A 550 -13.47 -9.08 17.04
N ALA A 551 -13.87 -9.94 16.11
CA ALA A 551 -14.30 -9.51 14.77
C ALA A 551 -15.62 -8.69 14.78
N ASP A 552 -16.41 -8.82 15.84
CA ASP A 552 -17.68 -8.12 16.06
C ASP A 552 -17.55 -6.79 16.80
N GLU A 553 -16.37 -6.49 17.37
CA GLU A 553 -16.10 -5.19 18.01
C GLU A 553 -16.22 -4.05 16.98
N ILE A 554 -16.86 -2.95 17.38
CA ILE A 554 -17.15 -1.83 16.50
C ILE A 554 -15.99 -0.84 16.56
N ILE A 555 -15.29 -0.70 15.44
CA ILE A 555 -14.07 0.10 15.39
C ILE A 555 -14.33 1.33 14.52
N TYR A 556 -14.31 2.51 15.13
CA TYR A 556 -14.31 3.77 14.40
C TYR A 556 -12.87 4.16 14.10
N MET A 557 -12.51 4.12 12.82
CA MET A 557 -11.13 4.27 12.36
C MET A 557 -10.99 5.51 11.48
N THR A 558 -9.90 6.26 11.65
CA THR A 558 -9.61 7.41 10.80
C THR A 558 -9.53 7.01 9.31
N PRO A 559 -9.95 7.90 8.38
CA PRO A 559 -9.97 7.61 6.95
C PRO A 559 -8.59 7.19 6.39
N GLN A 560 -7.50 7.67 6.99
CA GLN A 560 -6.13 7.34 6.60
C GLN A 560 -5.82 5.84 6.69
N TYR A 561 -6.39 5.14 7.67
CA TYR A 561 -6.11 3.72 7.91
C TYR A 561 -7.14 2.79 7.28
N ILE A 562 -8.43 3.17 7.28
CA ILE A 562 -9.53 2.26 6.94
C ILE A 562 -9.48 1.71 5.51
N HIS A 563 -8.87 2.46 4.59
CA HIS A 563 -8.71 2.06 3.19
C HIS A 563 -7.28 1.62 2.83
N HIS A 564 -6.35 1.65 3.79
CA HIS A 564 -4.98 1.28 3.51
C HIS A 564 -4.86 -0.24 3.30
N SER A 565 -4.19 -0.64 2.24
CA SER A 565 -4.11 -2.05 1.83
C SER A 565 -3.38 -2.92 2.85
N ALA A 566 -2.41 -2.35 3.59
CA ALA A 566 -1.72 -3.07 4.66
C ALA A 566 -2.64 -3.42 5.84
N VAL A 567 -3.51 -2.49 6.24
CA VAL A 567 -4.50 -2.70 7.30
C VAL A 567 -5.45 -3.83 6.89
N THR A 568 -6.00 -3.75 5.68
CA THR A 568 -6.93 -4.76 5.14
C THR A 568 -6.26 -6.13 4.98
N PHE A 569 -5.03 -6.17 4.44
CA PHE A 569 -4.33 -7.44 4.19
C PHE A 569 -3.87 -8.13 5.48
N ILE A 570 -3.44 -7.38 6.49
CA ILE A 570 -2.96 -7.96 7.75
C ILE A 570 -4.13 -8.24 8.70
N GLY A 571 -5.00 -7.26 8.94
CA GLY A 571 -6.09 -7.33 9.92
C GLY A 571 -7.26 -8.22 9.48
N GLY A 572 -7.51 -8.33 8.17
CA GLY A 572 -8.63 -9.11 7.66
C GLY A 572 -10.00 -8.44 7.91
N PRO A 573 -11.11 -9.20 7.81
CA PRO A 573 -12.46 -8.65 7.83
C PRO A 573 -12.92 -8.32 9.26
N HIS A 574 -13.16 -7.04 9.57
CA HIS A 574 -13.66 -6.54 10.86
C HIS A 574 -14.81 -5.54 10.65
N ASN A 575 -15.56 -5.23 11.71
CA ASN A 575 -16.63 -4.21 11.69
C ASN A 575 -16.06 -2.79 11.80
N LEU A 576 -15.41 -2.36 10.71
CA LEU A 576 -14.77 -1.04 10.62
C LEU A 576 -15.79 0.02 10.15
N ARG A 577 -15.84 1.15 10.85
CA ARG A 577 -16.61 2.35 10.49
C ARG A 577 -15.65 3.51 10.31
N GLU A 578 -15.86 4.30 9.26
CA GLU A 578 -15.04 5.49 9.04
C GLU A 578 -15.35 6.55 10.10
N LEU A 579 -14.31 7.03 10.77
CA LEU A 579 -14.42 8.02 11.84
C LEU A 579 -14.56 9.43 11.27
N ASN A 580 -15.76 9.98 11.39
CA ASN A 580 -16.00 11.42 11.34
C ASN A 580 -16.06 11.99 12.78
N LEU A 581 -15.10 12.85 13.14
CA LEU A 581 -14.97 13.35 14.52
C LEU A 581 -16.21 14.14 14.98
N ALA A 582 -16.80 15.02 14.16
CA ALA A 582 -17.96 15.80 14.61
C ALA A 582 -19.27 15.00 14.67
N GLN A 583 -19.38 13.93 13.89
CA GLN A 583 -20.55 13.05 13.94
C GLN A 583 -20.46 12.02 15.06
N HIS A 584 -19.25 11.62 15.46
CA HIS A 584 -19.05 10.51 16.39
C HIS A 584 -18.46 10.90 17.74
N ILE A 585 -18.15 12.18 17.98
CA ILE A 585 -17.63 12.67 19.25
C ILE A 585 -18.52 13.77 19.82
N PRO A 586 -19.34 13.48 20.85
CA PRO A 586 -19.70 12.14 21.34
C PRO A 586 -20.56 11.35 20.33
N LEU A 587 -20.65 10.03 20.52
CA LEU A 587 -21.41 9.11 19.67
C LEU A 587 -22.91 9.44 19.69
N ARG A 588 -23.47 9.81 18.52
CA ARG A 588 -24.88 10.21 18.35
C ARG A 588 -25.86 9.02 18.36
N ASP A 589 -25.40 7.84 18.04
CA ASP A 589 -26.16 6.58 18.06
C ASP A 589 -25.53 5.57 19.04
N ASP A 590 -26.36 4.69 19.64
CA ASP A 590 -25.86 3.54 20.39
C ASP A 590 -25.52 2.42 19.39
N PRO A 591 -24.24 2.10 19.19
CA PRO A 591 -23.84 1.13 18.20
C PRO A 591 -24.14 -0.32 18.64
N GLY A 592 -24.59 -0.54 19.88
CA GLY A 592 -25.07 -1.82 20.39
C GLY A 592 -24.01 -2.75 20.98
N GLY A 593 -22.81 -2.23 21.27
CA GLY A 593 -21.69 -2.98 21.83
C GLY A 593 -20.52 -2.09 22.22
N ASP A 594 -19.41 -2.71 22.58
CA ASP A 594 -18.16 -2.01 22.90
C ASP A 594 -17.61 -1.31 21.64
N VAL A 595 -16.98 -0.15 21.85
CA VAL A 595 -16.49 0.71 20.78
C VAL A 595 -15.01 1.00 20.98
N THR A 596 -14.22 0.87 19.93
CA THR A 596 -12.84 1.36 19.91
C THR A 596 -12.69 2.46 18.88
N PHE A 597 -12.27 3.66 19.32
CA PHE A 597 -11.73 4.66 18.41
C PHE A 597 -10.27 4.33 18.10
N LEU A 598 -9.94 4.19 16.81
CA LEU A 598 -8.59 4.00 16.33
C LEU A 598 -8.15 5.24 15.55
N LEU A 599 -7.18 5.95 16.11
CA LEU A 599 -6.78 7.30 15.73
C LEU A 599 -5.34 7.34 15.21
N GLU A 600 -5.04 8.39 14.44
CA GLU A 600 -3.68 8.65 13.95
C GLU A 600 -2.75 9.08 15.10
N PHE A 601 -1.43 8.95 14.91
CA PHE A 601 -0.47 9.35 15.94
C PHE A 601 -0.56 10.85 16.31
N GLY A 602 -1.02 11.70 15.38
CA GLY A 602 -1.24 13.13 15.63
C GLY A 602 -2.44 13.43 16.54
N ASP A 603 -3.35 12.46 16.69
CA ASP A 603 -4.61 12.58 17.41
C ASP A 603 -4.51 12.14 18.88
N GLU A 604 -3.30 11.82 19.38
CA GLU A 604 -3.04 11.57 20.81
C GLU A 604 -3.60 12.70 21.70
N ARG A 605 -3.68 13.92 21.14
CA ARG A 605 -4.20 15.12 21.80
C ARG A 605 -5.73 15.12 21.99
N LEU A 606 -6.46 14.22 21.32
CA LEU A 606 -7.90 14.03 21.51
C LEU A 606 -8.21 13.15 22.72
N LEU A 607 -7.22 12.45 23.30
CA LEU A 607 -7.44 11.54 24.42
C LEU A 607 -8.05 12.23 25.66
N PRO A 608 -7.61 13.44 26.09
CA PRO A 608 -8.25 14.12 27.22
C PRO A 608 -9.73 14.44 26.96
N LEU A 609 -10.07 14.79 25.71
CA LEU A 609 -11.45 15.01 25.28
C LEU A 609 -12.26 13.70 25.38
N LEU A 610 -11.77 12.63 24.78
CA LEU A 610 -12.45 11.33 24.84
C LEU A 610 -12.63 10.84 26.28
N GLN A 611 -11.66 11.08 27.16
CA GLN A 611 -11.75 10.77 28.58
C GLN A 611 -12.79 11.64 29.31
N GLN A 612 -12.96 12.91 28.93
CA GLN A 612 -14.00 13.77 29.48
C GLN A 612 -15.40 13.27 29.10
N LEU A 613 -15.58 12.81 27.85
CA LEU A 613 -16.85 12.28 27.35
C LEU A 613 -17.18 10.90 27.91
N TYR A 614 -16.16 10.06 28.04
CA TYR A 614 -16.27 8.68 28.50
C TYR A 614 -15.24 8.43 29.60
N PRO A 615 -15.54 8.81 30.86
CA PRO A 615 -14.57 8.72 31.97
C PRO A 615 -14.03 7.32 32.27
N SER A 616 -14.77 6.27 31.93
CA SER A 616 -14.35 4.87 32.06
C SER A 616 -13.66 4.31 30.81
N GLY A 617 -13.52 5.11 29.76
CA GLY A 617 -12.78 4.73 28.55
C GLY A 617 -11.30 4.54 28.83
N GLN A 618 -10.67 3.67 28.05
CA GLN A 618 -9.28 3.24 28.23
C GLN A 618 -8.41 3.74 27.06
N PRO A 619 -7.60 4.79 27.26
CA PRO A 619 -6.66 5.25 26.26
C PRO A 619 -5.43 4.34 26.19
N GLN A 620 -4.94 4.06 24.98
CA GLN A 620 -3.68 3.38 24.76
C GLN A 620 -2.91 4.01 23.61
N VAL A 621 -1.63 4.31 23.85
CA VAL A 621 -0.72 4.84 22.83
C VAL A 621 0.21 3.70 22.40
N HIS A 622 0.13 3.32 21.13
CA HIS A 622 0.95 2.24 20.57
C HIS A 622 2.23 2.83 19.99
N ARG A 623 3.39 2.34 20.45
CA ARG A 623 4.71 2.87 20.07
C ARG A 623 5.56 1.76 19.44
N ASP A 624 6.48 2.16 18.58
CA ASP A 624 7.51 1.26 18.05
C ASP A 624 8.67 1.06 19.05
N ASP A 625 9.62 0.20 18.69
CA ASP A 625 10.82 -0.08 19.49
C ASP A 625 11.72 1.15 19.73
N PHE A 626 11.53 2.23 18.97
CA PHE A 626 12.24 3.49 19.11
C PHE A 626 11.45 4.53 19.95
N GLY A 627 10.29 4.15 20.48
CA GLY A 627 9.42 5.02 21.27
C GLY A 627 8.56 5.99 20.46
N ARG A 628 8.56 5.89 19.12
CA ARG A 628 7.73 6.74 18.24
C ARG A 628 6.30 6.24 18.28
N THR A 629 5.34 7.16 18.38
CA THR A 629 3.91 6.81 18.33
C THR A 629 3.55 6.30 16.93
N LEU A 630 2.96 5.10 16.85
CA LEU A 630 2.46 4.50 15.63
C LEU A 630 1.00 4.88 15.39
N PHE A 631 0.15 4.63 16.39
CA PHE A 631 -1.28 4.98 16.40
C PHE A 631 -1.80 5.02 17.85
N VAL A 632 -3.03 5.49 18.02
CA VAL A 632 -3.68 5.65 19.33
C VAL A 632 -5.01 4.93 19.32
N THR A 633 -5.36 4.28 20.41
CA THR A 633 -6.68 3.68 20.61
C THR A 633 -7.37 4.22 21.85
N PHE A 634 -8.69 4.28 21.81
CA PHE A 634 -9.52 4.62 22.95
C PHE A 634 -10.72 3.67 22.99
N HIS A 635 -10.67 2.71 23.91
CA HIS A 635 -11.70 1.69 24.07
C HIS A 635 -12.78 2.14 25.06
N ILE A 636 -14.05 2.00 24.67
CA ILE A 636 -15.23 2.45 25.41
C ILE A 636 -16.14 1.24 25.62
N PRO A 637 -16.31 0.77 26.87
CA PRO A 637 -17.29 -0.27 27.18
C PRO A 637 -18.71 0.19 26.85
N HIS A 638 -19.58 -0.72 26.40
CA HIS A 638 -20.96 -0.39 26.03
C HIS A 638 -21.73 0.33 27.16
N SER A 639 -21.50 -0.07 28.40
CA SER A 639 -22.09 0.59 29.58
C SER A 639 -21.69 2.06 29.73
N ALA A 640 -20.49 2.44 29.28
CA ALA A 640 -20.03 3.82 29.28
C ALA A 640 -20.72 4.65 28.18
N VAL A 641 -20.99 4.04 27.02
CA VAL A 641 -21.78 4.66 25.95
C VAL A 641 -23.21 4.94 26.44
N GLN A 642 -23.80 3.99 27.18
CA GLN A 642 -25.12 4.16 27.77
C GLN A 642 -25.16 5.22 28.87
N ALA A 643 -24.15 5.24 29.74
CA ALA A 643 -24.07 6.22 30.84
C ALA A 643 -23.90 7.67 30.35
N ALA A 644 -23.38 7.87 29.13
CA ALA A 644 -23.24 9.17 28.49
C ALA A 644 -24.56 9.72 27.90
N ARG A 645 -25.68 8.98 28.00
CA ARG A 645 -26.99 9.34 27.44
C ARG A 645 -28.04 9.61 28.53
N GLY A 646 -29.07 10.37 28.17
CA GLY A 646 -30.20 10.70 29.03
C GLY A 646 -30.05 12.02 29.79
N LEU A 647 -31.01 12.27 30.69
CA LEU A 647 -31.03 13.44 31.56
C LEU A 647 -30.72 13.02 33.00
N GLN A 648 -29.97 13.86 33.69
CA GLN A 648 -29.73 13.70 35.12
C GLN A 648 -30.86 14.40 35.88
N ALA A 649 -31.73 13.62 36.50
CA ALA A 649 -32.76 14.10 37.41
C ALA A 649 -32.18 14.30 38.81
N ALA A 650 -32.54 15.39 39.47
CA ALA A 650 -32.22 15.74 40.84
C ALA A 650 -33.48 16.23 41.55
N TYR A 651 -33.85 15.57 42.65
CA TYR A 651 -35.05 15.88 43.43
C TYR A 651 -34.66 16.51 44.77
N ILE A 652 -35.22 17.68 45.01
CA ILE A 652 -34.88 18.58 46.11
C ILE A 652 -36.15 18.78 46.96
N PRO A 653 -36.10 18.62 48.30
CA PRO A 653 -37.27 18.81 49.15
C PRO A 653 -37.59 20.30 49.32
N GLY A 654 -38.87 20.64 49.41
CA GLY A 654 -39.33 22.03 49.55
C GLY A 654 -39.46 22.77 48.21
N ASP A 655 -39.44 24.10 48.27
CA ASP A 655 -39.66 25.02 47.14
C ASP A 655 -38.41 25.82 46.76
N ASP A 656 -37.27 25.62 47.45
CA ASP A 656 -36.01 26.28 47.15
C ASP A 656 -35.12 25.40 46.25
N PRO A 657 -34.97 25.74 44.95
CA PRO A 657 -34.16 24.97 44.00
C PRO A 657 -32.65 24.99 44.31
N ASN A 658 -32.20 25.85 45.23
CA ASN A 658 -30.79 25.97 45.60
C ASN A 658 -30.38 24.99 46.71
N GLN A 659 -31.32 24.25 47.30
CA GLN A 659 -31.00 23.23 48.29
C GLN A 659 -30.36 22.00 47.64
N ALA A 660 -29.57 21.25 48.44
CA ALA A 660 -28.93 20.05 47.96
C ALA A 660 -29.98 18.97 47.63
N PRO A 661 -29.88 18.27 46.48
CA PRO A 661 -30.80 17.21 46.13
C PRO A 661 -30.65 16.02 47.08
N VAL A 662 -31.78 15.40 47.43
CA VAL A 662 -31.83 14.22 48.32
C VAL A 662 -31.94 12.90 47.55
N ARG A 663 -32.32 12.97 46.26
CA ARG A 663 -32.40 11.84 45.35
C ARG A 663 -31.96 12.30 43.96
N GLY A 664 -31.22 11.46 43.24
CA GLY A 664 -30.92 11.68 41.83
C GLY A 664 -30.96 10.37 41.05
N GLU A 665 -31.35 10.44 39.78
CA GLU A 665 -31.44 9.28 38.88
C GLU A 665 -31.27 9.73 37.43
N GLN A 666 -30.94 8.80 36.52
CA GLN A 666 -30.96 9.09 35.09
C GLN A 666 -32.31 8.70 34.51
N ILE A 667 -32.88 9.58 33.68
CA ILE A 667 -34.12 9.32 32.96
C ILE A 667 -33.93 9.53 31.45
N PRO A 668 -34.68 8.80 30.60
CA PRO A 668 -34.49 8.88 29.15
C PRO A 668 -35.14 10.12 28.51
N GLN A 669 -36.22 10.66 29.07
CA GLN A 669 -36.98 11.78 28.51
C GLN A 669 -37.83 12.46 29.58
N ILE A 670 -38.30 13.69 29.30
CA ILE A 670 -39.23 14.43 30.16
C ILE A 670 -40.66 14.21 29.66
N ASP A 671 -41.29 13.17 30.20
CA ASP A 671 -42.71 12.84 30.02
C ASP A 671 -43.17 12.08 31.27
N ILE A 672 -43.40 12.84 32.35
CA ILE A 672 -43.51 12.34 33.72
C ILE A 672 -44.88 12.71 34.28
N ASP A 673 -45.62 11.72 34.76
CA ASP A 673 -46.88 11.93 35.46
C ASP A 673 -46.67 11.76 36.98
N PHE A 674 -46.50 12.89 37.67
CA PHE A 674 -46.33 12.91 39.13
C PHE A 674 -47.60 12.54 39.90
N PHE A 675 -48.74 12.34 39.23
CA PHE A 675 -49.89 11.72 39.89
C PHE A 675 -49.66 10.21 40.12
N LEU A 676 -48.92 9.56 39.22
CA LEU A 676 -48.68 8.11 39.25
C LEU A 676 -47.44 7.73 40.06
N ASP A 677 -46.37 8.53 39.97
CA ASP A 677 -45.10 8.25 40.66
C ASP A 677 -44.45 9.55 41.18
N GLN A 678 -44.52 9.74 42.50
CA GLN A 678 -43.94 10.92 43.16
C GLN A 678 -42.55 10.60 43.71
N PRO A 679 -41.52 11.36 43.31
CA PRO A 679 -40.16 11.11 43.80
C PRO A 679 -39.98 11.51 45.26
N LEU A 680 -40.74 12.52 45.72
CA LEU A 680 -40.77 13.08 47.07
C LEU A 680 -42.19 13.56 47.42
N ALA A 681 -42.47 13.76 48.72
CA ALA A 681 -43.72 14.38 49.15
C ALA A 681 -43.73 15.88 48.78
N PRO A 682 -44.83 16.44 48.23
CA PRO A 682 -44.92 17.86 47.93
C PRO A 682 -44.87 18.75 49.18
N PRO A 683 -44.32 19.98 49.07
CA PRO A 683 -43.65 20.55 47.90
C PRO A 683 -42.24 19.97 47.69
N PHE A 684 -41.83 19.84 46.43
CA PHE A 684 -40.48 19.46 46.01
C PHE A 684 -40.12 20.16 44.71
N VAL A 685 -38.82 20.28 44.43
CA VAL A 685 -38.28 20.69 43.13
C VAL A 685 -37.68 19.48 42.42
N ALA A 686 -38.04 19.26 41.16
CA ALA A 686 -37.37 18.33 40.27
C ALA A 686 -36.58 19.11 39.23
N ARG A 687 -35.27 18.90 39.16
CA ARG A 687 -34.37 19.49 38.18
C ARG A 687 -33.82 18.42 37.25
N TYR A 688 -33.83 18.70 35.96
CA TYR A 688 -33.36 17.81 34.90
C TYR A 688 -32.28 18.51 34.10
N ASP A 689 -31.05 18.03 34.22
CA ASP A 689 -29.88 18.59 33.53
C ASP A 689 -29.45 17.65 32.39
N SER A 690 -29.21 18.17 31.18
CA SER A 690 -28.76 17.40 30.02
C SER A 690 -28.13 18.29 28.95
N ALA A 691 -27.37 17.68 28.04
CA ALA A 691 -27.00 18.27 26.77
C ALA A 691 -27.96 17.79 25.68
N LEU A 692 -28.70 18.72 25.10
CA LEU A 692 -29.64 18.48 24.00
C LEU A 692 -28.90 18.50 22.66
N LEU A 693 -28.96 17.41 21.91
CA LEU A 693 -28.49 17.35 20.54
C LEU A 693 -29.57 17.90 19.58
N ALA A 694 -29.34 19.09 19.04
CA ALA A 694 -30.06 19.60 17.87
C ALA A 694 -29.49 18.94 16.60
N PRO A 695 -30.27 18.12 15.85
CA PRO A 695 -29.71 17.36 14.73
C PRO A 695 -29.15 18.23 13.60
N GLN A 696 -29.66 19.45 13.45
CA GLN A 696 -29.24 20.36 12.41
C GLN A 696 -29.63 21.81 12.71
N TYR A 697 -29.07 22.73 11.94
CA TYR A 697 -29.45 24.13 12.01
C TYR A 697 -30.91 24.36 11.58
N GLY A 698 -31.59 25.26 12.31
CA GLY A 698 -32.89 25.82 11.91
C GLY A 698 -33.76 26.21 13.10
N GLU A 699 -35.03 26.52 12.81
CA GLU A 699 -36.02 26.90 13.81
C GLU A 699 -36.63 25.65 14.48
N TYR A 700 -36.55 25.62 15.82
CA TYR A 700 -37.18 24.63 16.69
C TYR A 700 -38.29 25.30 17.49
N VAL A 701 -39.38 24.57 17.74
CA VAL A 701 -40.45 25.02 18.64
C VAL A 701 -40.48 24.09 19.84
N PHE A 702 -40.25 24.61 21.04
CA PHE A 702 -40.33 23.86 22.30
C PHE A 702 -41.69 24.08 22.95
N GLU A 703 -42.31 23.02 23.46
CA GLU A 703 -43.53 23.05 24.28
C GLU A 703 -43.21 22.47 25.66
N LEU A 704 -43.42 23.25 26.72
CA LEU A 704 -43.32 22.78 28.10
C LEU A 704 -44.71 22.74 28.72
N THR A 705 -45.13 21.56 29.16
CA THR A 705 -46.36 21.35 29.93
C THR A 705 -45.99 21.08 31.39
N ALA A 706 -46.57 21.84 32.32
CA ALA A 706 -46.36 21.69 33.76
C ALA A 706 -47.70 21.86 34.48
N MET A 707 -48.33 20.75 34.85
CA MET A 707 -49.61 20.73 35.58
C MET A 707 -49.38 20.58 37.08
N GLY A 708 -50.16 21.28 37.91
CA GLY A 708 -50.08 21.17 39.38
C GLY A 708 -48.80 21.76 40.00
N GLY A 709 -48.10 22.65 39.28
CA GLY A 709 -46.84 23.27 39.70
C GLY A 709 -46.35 24.34 38.71
N GLU A 710 -45.12 24.82 38.92
CA GLU A 710 -44.42 25.74 38.00
C GLU A 710 -43.28 24.99 37.27
N GLY A 711 -43.23 25.07 35.94
CA GLY A 711 -42.16 24.53 35.11
C GLY A 711 -41.32 25.63 34.46
N ARG A 712 -40.00 25.46 34.39
CA ARG A 712 -39.07 26.35 33.68
C ARG A 712 -38.22 25.53 32.73
N LEU A 713 -37.98 26.04 31.52
CA LEU A 713 -37.00 25.51 30.57
C LEU A 713 -35.92 26.56 30.36
N LEU A 714 -34.67 26.15 30.56
CA LEU A 714 -33.50 26.94 30.26
C LEU A 714 -32.70 26.25 29.14
N LEU A 715 -32.23 27.05 28.19
CA LEU A 715 -31.30 26.62 27.13
C LEU A 715 -30.05 27.50 27.21
N ASP A 716 -28.87 26.89 27.30
CA ASP A 716 -27.58 27.58 27.47
C ASP A 716 -27.58 28.60 28.63
N GLY A 717 -28.33 28.29 29.70
CA GLY A 717 -28.50 29.14 30.88
C GLY A 717 -29.53 30.28 30.72
N GLU A 718 -30.10 30.50 29.53
CA GLU A 718 -31.19 31.47 29.32
C GLU A 718 -32.55 30.83 29.60
N GLU A 719 -33.37 31.44 30.45
CA GLU A 719 -34.77 31.04 30.61
C GLU A 719 -35.58 31.33 29.35
N VAL A 720 -36.02 30.28 28.65
CA VAL A 720 -36.77 30.39 27.41
C VAL A 720 -38.27 30.16 27.59
N LEU A 721 -38.68 29.42 28.62
CA LEU A 721 -40.09 29.22 29.00
C LEU A 721 -40.24 29.20 30.53
N ARG A 722 -41.37 29.75 30.99
CA ARG A 722 -41.85 29.62 32.37
C ARG A 722 -43.36 29.42 32.35
N VAL A 723 -43.82 28.28 32.85
CA VAL A 723 -45.22 27.86 32.78
C VAL A 723 -45.75 27.62 34.19
N LEU A 724 -46.85 28.28 34.54
CA LEU A 724 -47.56 28.03 35.80
C LEU A 724 -48.88 27.30 35.51
N ASP A 725 -48.98 26.05 35.93
CA ASP A 725 -50.16 25.19 35.80
C ASP A 725 -50.83 25.22 34.40
N GLY A 726 -50.13 24.71 33.40
CA GLY A 726 -50.57 24.75 32.00
C GLY A 726 -49.53 24.27 30.99
N SER A 727 -49.56 24.86 29.78
CA SER A 727 -48.63 24.55 28.70
C SER A 727 -48.33 25.81 27.88
N GLU A 728 -47.06 26.05 27.57
CA GLU A 728 -46.62 27.16 26.71
C GLU A 728 -45.59 26.72 25.67
N GLN A 729 -45.44 27.50 24.60
CA GLN A 729 -44.53 27.21 23.48
C GLN A 729 -43.62 28.39 23.15
N VAL A 730 -42.40 28.09 22.70
CA VAL A 730 -41.45 29.11 22.23
C VAL A 730 -40.67 28.63 21.00
N GLY A 731 -40.47 29.52 20.03
CA GLY A 731 -39.57 29.31 18.90
C GLY A 731 -38.13 29.73 19.22
N ARG A 732 -37.14 28.92 18.82
CA ARG A 732 -35.70 29.21 18.94
C ARG A 732 -34.97 28.70 17.70
N THR A 733 -34.09 29.52 17.12
CA THR A 733 -33.17 29.05 16.08
C THR A 733 -31.94 28.49 16.76
N LEU A 734 -31.57 27.25 16.43
CA LEU A 734 -30.41 26.58 17.01
C LEU A 734 -29.44 26.20 15.89
N ALA A 735 -28.13 26.30 16.12
CA ALA A 735 -27.16 25.54 15.34
C ALA A 735 -27.31 24.03 15.59
N GLY A 736 -26.89 23.22 14.62
CA GLY A 736 -26.78 21.78 14.85
C GLY A 736 -25.69 21.49 15.88
N GLY A 737 -25.84 20.45 16.71
CA GLY A 737 -24.88 20.11 17.77
C GLY A 737 -25.51 20.17 19.16
N PHE A 738 -24.67 20.23 20.19
CA PHE A 738 -25.11 20.16 21.59
C PHE A 738 -25.44 21.53 22.15
N GLN A 739 -26.59 21.65 22.79
CA GLN A 739 -27.01 22.80 23.59
C GLN A 739 -27.16 22.37 25.04
N ASP A 740 -26.81 23.21 25.99
CA ASP A 740 -27.11 22.92 27.40
C ASP A 740 -28.62 23.07 27.64
N LEU A 741 -29.21 22.10 28.34
CA LEU A 741 -30.64 22.06 28.63
C LEU A 741 -30.87 21.79 30.11
N GLN A 742 -31.68 22.64 30.72
CA GLN A 742 -32.15 22.46 32.09
C GLN A 742 -33.66 22.63 32.14
N VAL A 743 -34.35 21.69 32.78
CA VAL A 743 -35.78 21.83 33.11
C VAL A 743 -35.96 21.76 34.62
N GLU A 744 -36.64 22.75 35.18
CA GLU A 744 -37.00 22.78 36.59
C GLU A 744 -38.52 22.66 36.73
N TYR A 745 -38.98 21.86 37.69
CA TYR A 745 -40.39 21.76 38.06
C TYR A 745 -40.54 21.90 39.57
N THR A 746 -41.25 22.94 39.99
CA THR A 746 -41.61 23.19 41.39
C THR A 746 -43.02 22.67 41.63
N ALA A 747 -43.13 21.56 42.36
CA ALA A 747 -44.39 20.87 42.63
C ALA A 747 -45.26 21.66 43.62
N GLY A 748 -46.51 21.93 43.24
CA GLY A 748 -47.56 22.40 44.16
C GLY A 748 -48.15 21.27 45.01
N GLU A 749 -49.28 21.52 45.68
CA GLU A 749 -49.92 20.52 46.57
C GLU A 749 -50.41 19.25 45.85
N ALA A 750 -50.66 19.32 44.55
CA ALA A 750 -51.14 18.22 43.72
C ALA A 750 -50.40 18.18 42.37
N PRO A 751 -49.13 17.73 42.32
CA PRO A 751 -48.34 17.73 41.10
C PRO A 751 -48.91 16.76 40.06
N GLY A 752 -48.84 17.15 38.79
CA GLY A 752 -49.40 16.40 37.65
C GLY A 752 -48.37 16.11 36.57
N LEU A 753 -48.76 16.29 35.31
CA LEU A 753 -47.91 16.03 34.14
C LEU A 753 -46.82 17.10 33.98
N LEU A 754 -45.57 16.66 33.85
CA LEU A 754 -44.43 17.42 33.32
C LEU A 754 -43.99 16.80 32.00
N GLN A 755 -44.11 17.54 30.90
CA GLN A 755 -43.78 17.03 29.57
C GLN A 755 -43.05 18.08 28.73
N LEU A 756 -41.95 17.68 28.08
CA LEU A 756 -41.21 18.51 27.14
C LEU A 756 -41.30 17.92 25.73
N ARG A 757 -41.80 18.74 24.79
CA ARG A 757 -41.96 18.36 23.38
C ARG A 757 -41.25 19.38 22.49
N TRP A 758 -40.89 18.95 21.29
CA TRP A 758 -40.36 19.84 20.27
C TRP A 758 -40.96 19.61 18.88
N ALA A 759 -40.92 20.61 18.03
CA ALA A 759 -40.99 20.50 16.58
C ALA A 759 -39.63 20.92 16.02
N THR A 760 -39.15 20.23 15.00
CA THR A 760 -37.83 20.45 14.41
C THR A 760 -37.94 21.12 13.04
N PRO A 761 -36.84 21.64 12.47
CA PRO A 761 -36.87 22.20 11.12
C PRO A 761 -37.34 21.20 10.04
N GLN A 762 -37.24 19.90 10.29
CA GLN A 762 -37.64 18.81 9.38
C GLN A 762 -39.09 18.40 9.61
N ASN A 763 -39.57 18.56 10.84
CA ASN A 763 -40.85 18.05 11.29
C ASN A 763 -41.57 19.10 12.13
N SER A 764 -42.55 19.74 11.52
CA SER A 764 -43.38 20.76 12.17
C SER A 764 -44.38 20.17 13.19
N GLN A 765 -44.50 18.84 13.29
CA GLN A 765 -45.35 18.21 14.29
C GLN A 765 -44.63 18.15 15.65
N LEU A 766 -45.28 18.67 16.69
CA LEU A 766 -44.80 18.54 18.07
C LEU A 766 -44.77 17.06 18.50
N THR A 767 -43.62 16.60 18.95
CA THR A 767 -43.41 15.25 19.51
C THR A 767 -42.62 15.35 20.81
N THR A 768 -42.79 14.39 21.73
CA THR A 768 -41.87 14.24 22.86
C THR A 768 -40.44 14.17 22.32
N ILE A 769 -39.53 14.90 22.97
CA ILE A 769 -38.12 14.88 22.56
C ILE A 769 -37.60 13.46 22.75
N PRO A 770 -37.06 12.83 21.70
CA PRO A 770 -36.72 11.42 21.77
C PRO A 770 -35.46 11.22 22.64
N PRO A 771 -35.32 10.08 23.35
CA PRO A 771 -34.22 9.84 24.28
C PRO A 771 -32.82 10.00 23.69
N GLU A 772 -32.64 9.69 22.41
CA GLU A 772 -31.38 9.83 21.69
C GLU A 772 -30.91 11.28 21.49
N ALA A 773 -31.73 12.27 21.83
CA ALA A 773 -31.36 13.68 21.82
C ALA A 773 -30.71 14.15 23.13
N PHE A 774 -30.72 13.34 24.19
CA PHE A 774 -30.23 13.74 25.52
C PHE A 774 -28.90 13.07 25.89
N TYR A 775 -27.95 13.86 26.39
CA TYR A 775 -26.60 13.42 26.70
C TYR A 775 -26.10 13.99 28.03
N SER A 776 -25.18 13.27 28.66
CA SER A 776 -24.39 13.77 29.79
C SER A 776 -23.09 14.35 29.23
N LEU A 777 -23.08 15.65 28.98
CA LEU A 777 -21.93 16.35 28.39
C LEU A 777 -21.63 17.67 29.14
N PRO A 778 -20.70 17.65 30.10
CA PRO A 778 -20.27 18.85 30.79
C PRO A 778 -19.71 19.89 29.81
N GLY A 779 -20.23 21.11 29.87
CA GLY A 779 -19.80 22.20 28.99
C GLY A 779 -20.40 22.15 27.59
N ALA A 780 -21.56 21.50 27.41
CA ALA A 780 -22.35 21.60 26.19
C ALA A 780 -22.67 23.05 25.80
N ALA A 781 -22.78 23.94 26.80
CA ALA A 781 -22.88 25.39 26.66
C ALA A 781 -21.60 26.11 26.18
N ASN A 782 -20.55 25.40 25.75
CA ASN A 782 -19.32 25.99 25.20
C ASN A 782 -19.09 25.69 23.70
N GLY A 783 -17.97 26.13 23.12
CA GLY A 783 -17.59 25.92 21.72
C GLY A 783 -17.76 27.14 20.82
N LEU A 784 -17.56 26.99 19.50
CA LEU A 784 -17.78 28.03 18.49
C LEU A 784 -18.79 27.57 17.43
N VAL A 785 -19.45 28.51 16.77
CA VAL A 785 -20.35 28.20 15.64
C VAL A 785 -19.53 28.09 14.36
N GLY A 786 -19.45 26.88 13.82
CA GLY A 786 -18.81 26.54 12.55
C GLY A 786 -19.75 26.67 11.36
N TYR A 787 -19.35 27.49 10.39
CA TYR A 787 -19.98 27.63 9.08
C TYR A 787 -19.15 26.86 8.05
N TYR A 788 -19.73 25.83 7.47
CA TYR A 788 -19.06 24.91 6.56
C TYR A 788 -19.44 25.21 5.11
N TYR A 789 -18.44 25.47 4.27
CA TYR A 789 -18.64 25.84 2.88
C TYR A 789 -18.09 24.75 1.96
N ASN A 790 -18.84 24.43 0.91
CA ASN A 790 -18.40 23.52 -0.15
C ASN A 790 -17.48 24.23 -1.17
N SER A 791 -16.71 25.21 -0.69
CA SER A 791 -15.76 26.04 -1.40
C SER A 791 -14.54 26.25 -0.51
N PRO A 792 -13.32 26.41 -1.06
CA PRO A 792 -12.10 26.55 -0.25
C PRO A 792 -11.86 27.97 0.31
N ASP A 793 -12.69 28.94 -0.06
CA ASP A 793 -12.46 30.38 0.19
C ASP A 793 -13.51 31.02 1.10
N TRP A 794 -14.19 30.23 1.94
CA TRP A 794 -15.23 30.67 2.89
C TRP A 794 -16.38 31.45 2.23
N SER A 795 -16.68 31.12 0.97
CA SER A 795 -17.63 31.84 0.14
C SER A 795 -18.90 31.03 -0.18
N GLY A 796 -19.99 31.74 -0.47
CA GLY A 796 -21.29 31.13 -0.79
C GLY A 796 -22.15 30.83 0.43
N THR A 797 -23.19 30.02 0.25
CA THR A 797 -24.08 29.60 1.33
C THR A 797 -23.46 28.44 2.09
N PRO A 798 -23.33 28.52 3.43
CA PRO A 798 -22.90 27.38 4.24
C PRO A 798 -23.77 26.16 3.97
N SER A 799 -23.15 25.02 3.72
CA SER A 799 -23.83 23.73 3.54
C SER A 799 -24.21 23.10 4.89
N LEU A 800 -23.49 23.47 5.94
CA LEU A 800 -23.74 23.04 7.32
C LEU A 800 -23.40 24.20 8.26
N ILE A 801 -24.23 24.37 9.29
CA ILE A 801 -23.98 25.28 10.40
C ILE A 801 -24.14 24.44 11.67
N GLN A 802 -23.06 24.33 12.44
CA GLN A 802 -23.05 23.54 13.66
C GLN A 802 -22.17 24.15 14.71
N ARG A 803 -22.44 23.80 15.96
CA ARG A 803 -21.67 24.17 17.12
C ARG A 803 -20.57 23.14 17.36
N ASP A 804 -19.32 23.58 17.29
CA ASP A 804 -18.15 22.75 17.50
C ASP A 804 -17.52 23.07 18.85
N LEU A 805 -17.56 22.10 19.76
CA LEU A 805 -16.90 22.19 21.06
C LEU A 805 -15.38 22.31 20.94
N PHE A 806 -14.81 21.74 19.86
CA PHE A 806 -13.36 21.71 19.62
C PHE A 806 -13.05 22.11 18.18
N ILE A 807 -11.97 22.87 18.01
CA ILE A 807 -11.53 23.36 16.70
C ILE A 807 -10.55 22.34 16.10
N ILE A 808 -11.12 21.38 15.38
CA ILE A 808 -10.44 20.21 14.81
C ILE A 808 -10.88 19.98 13.35
N PRO A 809 -10.09 19.28 12.51
CA PRO A 809 -10.45 19.05 11.12
C PRO A 809 -11.65 18.10 11.05
N ASN A 810 -12.70 18.53 10.37
CA ASN A 810 -13.98 17.83 10.35
C ASN A 810 -14.41 17.48 8.91
N ASN A 811 -14.54 16.18 8.61
CA ASN A 811 -14.84 15.67 7.25
C ASN A 811 -16.34 15.48 7.01
N VAL A 812 -17.16 16.49 7.33
CA VAL A 812 -18.59 16.42 6.95
C VAL A 812 -18.78 16.76 5.47
N LEU A 813 -17.83 17.48 4.86
CA LEU A 813 -17.82 17.84 3.44
C LEU A 813 -16.63 17.21 2.70
N PRO A 814 -16.77 16.83 1.43
CA PRO A 814 -15.65 16.39 0.60
C PRO A 814 -14.72 17.56 0.27
N ALA A 815 -13.41 17.33 0.22
CA ALA A 815 -12.44 18.32 -0.23
C ALA A 815 -12.64 18.65 -1.74
N PRO A 816 -12.42 19.91 -2.17
CA PRO A 816 -12.02 21.06 -1.36
C PRO A 816 -13.18 21.68 -0.58
N TYR A 817 -12.96 22.03 0.68
CA TYR A 817 -13.94 22.72 1.54
C TYR A 817 -13.26 23.75 2.45
N SER A 818 -14.06 24.58 3.12
CA SER A 818 -13.57 25.50 4.13
C SER A 818 -14.53 25.64 5.30
N ILE A 819 -14.00 25.99 6.47
CA ILE A 819 -14.75 26.18 7.70
C ILE A 819 -14.41 27.54 8.29
N ARG A 820 -15.44 28.26 8.72
CA ARG A 820 -15.30 29.50 9.50
C ARG A 820 -15.96 29.30 10.86
N TRP A 821 -15.18 29.26 11.93
CA TRP A 821 -15.68 29.25 13.30
C TRP A 821 -15.75 30.67 13.85
N VAL A 822 -16.88 31.01 14.48
CA VAL A 822 -17.12 32.34 15.06
C VAL A 822 -17.70 32.19 16.46
N GLY A 823 -17.28 33.06 17.36
CA GLY A 823 -17.85 33.17 18.70
C GLY A 823 -17.03 34.09 19.59
N LYS A 824 -16.98 33.76 20.88
CA LYS A 824 -16.20 34.48 21.89
C LYS A 824 -15.14 33.58 22.52
N ILE A 825 -14.04 34.19 22.94
CA ILE A 825 -13.02 33.57 23.79
C ILE A 825 -12.92 34.29 25.13
N ALA A 826 -12.87 33.53 26.23
CA ALA A 826 -12.65 34.08 27.56
C ALA A 826 -11.15 34.29 27.84
N ALA A 827 -10.77 35.53 28.13
CA ALA A 827 -9.46 35.91 28.64
C ALA A 827 -9.55 36.05 30.17
N PRO A 828 -9.08 35.06 30.95
CA PRO A 828 -9.24 35.04 32.40
C PRO A 828 -8.41 36.08 33.16
N ALA A 829 -7.45 36.74 32.50
CA ALA A 829 -6.67 37.81 33.08
C ALA A 829 -6.16 38.75 31.99
N SER A 830 -6.02 40.04 32.32
CA SER A 830 -5.39 40.98 31.39
C SER A 830 -3.91 40.63 31.17
N GLY A 831 -3.44 40.66 29.92
CA GLY A 831 -2.03 40.46 29.63
C GLY A 831 -1.75 40.00 28.20
N ARG A 832 -0.53 39.51 27.99
CA ARG A 832 -0.04 39.06 26.69
C ARG A 832 -0.46 37.62 26.42
N TYR A 833 -1.18 37.41 25.33
CA TYR A 833 -1.62 36.10 24.85
C TYR A 833 -0.88 35.74 23.56
N LEU A 834 -0.44 34.49 23.47
CA LEU A 834 0.02 33.91 22.21
C LEU A 834 -1.06 32.98 21.69
N PHE A 835 -1.40 33.10 20.42
CA PHE A 835 -2.28 32.19 19.70
C PHE A 835 -1.48 31.48 18.62
N GLY A 836 -1.84 30.24 18.30
CA GLY A 836 -1.23 29.56 17.16
C GLY A 836 -2.09 28.47 16.57
N THR A 837 -1.79 28.12 15.32
CA THR A 837 -2.45 27.03 14.62
C THR A 837 -1.43 26.03 14.12
N ARG A 838 -1.80 24.74 14.16
CA ARG A 838 -1.16 23.71 13.33
C ARG A 838 -2.18 23.29 12.28
N SER A 839 -1.90 23.50 10.99
CA SER A 839 -2.86 23.15 9.94
C SER A 839 -2.24 22.51 8.71
N ASP A 840 -3.07 21.70 8.04
CA ASP A 840 -2.91 21.12 6.71
C ASP A 840 -4.32 21.15 6.06
N ASP A 841 -4.62 21.97 5.06
CA ASP A 841 -3.79 23.04 4.49
C ASP A 841 -3.79 24.30 5.40
N GLY A 842 -4.51 25.35 5.00
CA GLY A 842 -4.36 26.69 5.54
C GLY A 842 -5.29 27.03 6.70
N SER A 843 -4.86 27.91 7.60
CA SER A 843 -5.70 28.48 8.64
C SER A 843 -5.36 29.94 8.98
N LEU A 844 -6.34 30.69 9.48
CA LEU A 844 -6.20 32.07 9.95
C LEU A 844 -6.92 32.21 11.30
N VAL A 845 -6.38 33.05 12.19
CA VAL A 845 -7.02 33.38 13.48
C VAL A 845 -7.13 34.89 13.63
N PHE A 846 -8.33 35.35 13.97
CA PHE A 846 -8.65 36.74 14.29
C PHE A 846 -9.16 36.84 15.72
N ILE A 847 -8.69 37.85 16.44
CA ILE A 847 -9.18 38.22 17.78
C ILE A 847 -9.59 39.69 17.74
N ASP A 848 -10.81 40.02 18.16
CA ASP A 848 -11.40 41.37 18.07
C ASP A 848 -11.26 41.99 16.66
N GLY A 849 -11.39 41.16 15.62
CA GLY A 849 -11.24 41.55 14.21
C GLY A 849 -9.79 41.74 13.74
N GLN A 850 -8.78 41.66 14.62
CA GLN A 850 -7.37 41.72 14.25
C GLN A 850 -6.85 40.32 13.90
N GLN A 851 -6.21 40.16 12.74
CA GLN A 851 -5.53 38.92 12.37
C GLN A 851 -4.30 38.71 13.27
N VAL A 852 -4.32 37.65 14.09
CA VAL A 852 -3.23 37.31 15.01
C VAL A 852 -2.36 36.21 14.44
N VAL A 853 -2.92 35.22 13.75
CA VAL A 853 -2.18 34.10 13.14
C VAL A 853 -2.47 34.02 11.65
N ASP A 854 -1.42 33.99 10.83
CA ASP A 854 -1.48 33.74 9.39
C ASP A 854 -0.75 32.43 9.05
N ASN A 855 -1.52 31.36 8.94
CA ASN A 855 -1.07 30.07 8.44
C ASN A 855 -1.82 29.71 7.15
N GLY A 856 -2.11 30.68 6.28
CA GLY A 856 -2.87 30.45 5.06
C GLY A 856 -2.05 29.79 3.94
N GLY A 857 -2.75 29.38 2.87
CA GLY A 857 -2.15 28.82 1.65
C GLY A 857 -2.45 27.33 1.47
N SER A 858 -1.63 26.68 0.62
CA SER A 858 -1.60 25.23 0.46
C SER A 858 -0.25 24.72 0.92
N HIS A 859 -0.25 23.87 1.93
CA HIS A 859 0.94 23.30 2.55
C HIS A 859 0.55 22.10 3.39
N GLY A 860 1.45 21.14 3.54
CA GLY A 860 1.27 20.08 4.54
C GLY A 860 1.26 20.64 5.97
N SER A 861 1.09 19.78 6.99
CA SER A 861 1.12 20.18 8.42
C SER A 861 2.22 21.19 8.78
N GLU A 862 1.85 22.45 9.01
CA GLU A 862 2.74 23.53 9.46
C GLU A 862 2.19 24.17 10.74
N TYR A 863 3.08 24.64 11.64
CA TYR A 863 2.70 25.38 12.85
C TYR A 863 3.09 26.85 12.76
N ARG A 864 2.16 27.76 13.02
CA ARG A 864 2.42 29.20 13.13
C ARG A 864 1.73 29.81 14.34
N GLU A 865 2.27 30.92 14.82
CA GLU A 865 1.78 31.62 15.99
C GLU A 865 1.89 33.13 15.86
N GLY A 866 1.14 33.84 16.68
CA GLY A 866 1.17 35.28 16.82
C GLY A 866 0.72 35.70 18.21
N VAL A 867 0.79 36.99 18.48
CA VAL A 867 0.63 37.54 19.83
C VAL A 867 -0.33 38.72 19.80
N ILE A 868 -1.18 38.82 20.82
CA ILE A 868 -2.04 39.96 21.10
C ILE A 868 -2.12 40.21 22.61
N ASP A 869 -2.29 41.48 23.02
CA ASP A 869 -2.59 41.83 24.41
C ASP A 869 -4.11 41.88 24.58
N LEU A 870 -4.64 41.15 25.56
CA LEU A 870 -6.07 41.09 25.87
C LEU A 870 -6.36 41.70 27.23
N ALA A 871 -7.52 42.32 27.36
CA ALA A 871 -8.08 42.67 28.66
C ALA A 871 -8.69 41.41 29.30
N GLU A 872 -8.97 41.47 30.61
CA GLU A 872 -9.77 40.44 31.25
C GLU A 872 -11.22 40.56 30.75
N GLY A 873 -11.80 39.44 30.30
CA GLY A 873 -13.16 39.42 29.76
C GLY A 873 -13.32 38.57 28.50
N PHE A 874 -14.44 38.76 27.80
CA PHE A 874 -14.76 38.05 26.56
C PHE A 874 -14.33 38.86 25.33
N HIS A 875 -13.65 38.20 24.40
CA HIS A 875 -13.15 38.76 23.15
C HIS A 875 -13.76 38.04 21.95
N ASP A 876 -13.95 38.74 20.82
CA ASP A 876 -14.39 38.09 19.58
C ASP A 876 -13.28 37.17 19.06
N ILE A 877 -13.64 35.96 18.64
CA ILE A 877 -12.72 35.03 17.97
C ILE A 877 -13.33 34.55 16.66
N GLU A 878 -12.53 34.61 15.60
CA GLU A 878 -12.83 33.99 14.32
C GLU A 878 -11.65 33.11 13.89
N VAL A 879 -11.95 31.87 13.53
CA VAL A 879 -10.95 30.93 13.01
C VAL A 879 -11.40 30.46 11.63
N ARG A 880 -10.52 30.58 10.66
CA ARG A 880 -10.75 30.12 9.28
C ARG A 880 -9.82 28.97 8.98
N TYR A 881 -10.34 27.94 8.32
CA TYR A 881 -9.58 26.78 7.86
C TYR A 881 -10.03 26.37 6.45
N ASN A 882 -9.09 25.93 5.61
CA ASN A 882 -9.36 25.39 4.29
C ASN A 882 -8.59 24.07 4.08
N GLU A 883 -9.27 23.09 3.49
CA GLU A 883 -8.75 21.78 3.13
C GLU A 883 -8.84 21.64 1.60
N LEU A 884 -7.70 21.49 0.92
CA LEU A 884 -7.63 21.44 -0.54
C LEU A 884 -7.44 20.01 -1.08
N GLY A 885 -7.19 19.05 -0.20
CA GLY A 885 -7.06 17.62 -0.46
C GLY A 885 -5.74 17.06 0.08
N GLY A 886 -5.74 15.80 0.54
CA GLY A 886 -4.54 15.14 1.05
C GLY A 886 -4.70 14.73 2.50
N SER A 887 -3.66 14.94 3.30
CA SER A 887 -3.76 14.85 4.75
C SER A 887 -4.47 16.11 5.27
N ARG A 888 -4.94 16.07 6.52
CA ARG A 888 -5.68 17.17 7.11
C ARG A 888 -5.22 17.38 8.54
N GLN A 889 -5.08 18.64 8.93
CA GLN A 889 -4.80 18.98 10.31
C GLN A 889 -5.40 20.32 10.64
N MET A 890 -5.96 20.43 11.84
CA MET A 890 -6.32 21.72 12.42
C MET A 890 -6.25 21.60 13.94
N GLN A 891 -5.50 22.50 14.56
CA GLN A 891 -5.42 22.62 16.01
C GLN A 891 -5.27 24.08 16.38
N LEU A 892 -6.11 24.56 17.30
CA LEU A 892 -6.04 25.91 17.83
C LEU A 892 -5.36 25.92 19.21
N TRP A 893 -4.27 26.66 19.31
CA TRP A 893 -3.42 26.77 20.49
C TRP A 893 -3.50 28.17 21.08
N TRP A 894 -3.30 28.24 22.39
CA TRP A 894 -3.03 29.50 23.07
C TRP A 894 -2.01 29.36 24.19
N GLN A 895 -1.50 30.49 24.66
CA GLN A 895 -0.73 30.62 25.88
C GLN A 895 -1.15 31.94 26.56
N PRO A 896 -2.07 31.87 27.53
CA PRO A 896 -2.43 32.99 28.38
C PRO A 896 -1.25 33.51 29.19
N SER A 897 -1.29 34.81 29.54
CA SER A 897 -0.25 35.46 30.36
C SER A 897 -0.01 34.70 31.68
N GLY A 898 1.23 34.31 31.95
CA GLY A 898 1.61 33.58 33.16
C GLY A 898 1.26 32.07 33.16
N SER A 899 0.77 31.53 32.04
CA SER A 899 0.42 30.12 31.89
C SER A 899 1.24 29.41 30.80
N GLY A 900 1.10 28.08 30.73
CA GLY A 900 1.74 27.24 29.71
C GLY A 900 0.95 27.18 28.40
N LYS A 901 1.64 26.86 27.30
CA LYS A 901 1.02 26.66 25.99
C LYS A 901 0.17 25.40 25.96
N SER A 902 -1.09 25.50 25.50
CA SER A 902 -2.02 24.38 25.39
C SER A 902 -2.95 24.52 24.19
N ILE A 903 -3.64 23.44 23.80
CA ILE A 903 -4.86 23.55 22.98
C ILE A 903 -5.88 24.35 23.79
N ILE A 904 -6.64 25.22 23.12
CA ILE A 904 -7.70 26.00 23.78
C ILE A 904 -8.79 25.04 24.26
N PRO A 905 -9.05 24.90 25.57
CA PRO A 905 -10.13 24.06 26.06
C PRO A 905 -11.49 24.65 25.65
N SER A 906 -12.47 23.79 25.37
CA SER A 906 -13.82 24.23 25.00
C SER A 906 -14.40 25.22 26.01
N ALA A 907 -14.11 25.05 27.32
CA ALA A 907 -14.55 25.94 28.40
C ALA A 907 -14.14 27.41 28.27
N TYR A 908 -13.24 27.77 27.35
CA TYR A 908 -12.89 29.17 27.07
C TYR A 908 -13.50 29.67 25.77
N LEU A 909 -14.23 28.85 25.03
CA LEU A 909 -14.88 29.19 23.76
C LEU A 909 -16.39 29.20 23.98
N TYR A 910 -17.05 30.24 23.49
CA TYR A 910 -18.49 30.43 23.67
C TYR A 910 -19.14 30.76 22.31
N PRO A 911 -20.27 30.13 21.95
CA PRO A 911 -20.95 30.45 20.71
C PRO A 911 -21.57 31.84 20.81
N VAL A 912 -21.87 32.44 19.66
CA VAL A 912 -22.68 33.65 19.58
C VAL A 912 -23.84 33.34 18.66
N GLU A 913 -24.96 32.93 19.26
CA GLU A 913 -26.21 32.67 18.53
C GLU A 913 -27.24 33.79 18.71
N ASP A 914 -27.25 34.56 19.82
CA ASP A 914 -27.93 35.89 19.90
C ASP A 914 -27.52 36.81 21.10
N ALA A 915 -26.84 36.35 22.15
CA ALA A 915 -26.04 37.14 23.13
C ALA A 915 -25.35 36.18 24.14
N LEU A 916 -24.31 36.61 24.85
CA LEU A 916 -23.77 35.85 26.00
C LEU A 916 -24.73 36.01 27.21
N PRO A 917 -25.07 34.95 27.95
CA PRO A 917 -25.84 35.03 29.19
C PRO A 917 -25.25 36.04 30.20
N GLU A 918 -26.10 36.86 30.82
CA GLU A 918 -25.67 37.76 31.90
C GLU A 918 -25.26 36.94 33.14
N GLY A 919 -24.09 37.24 33.72
CA GLY A 919 -23.61 36.60 34.95
C GLY A 919 -22.68 35.39 34.79
N LEU A 920 -22.21 35.09 33.58
CA LEU A 920 -21.17 34.07 33.34
C LEU A 920 -19.87 34.40 34.09
N GLU A 921 -19.43 33.48 34.95
CA GLU A 921 -18.11 33.55 35.59
C GLU A 921 -17.02 33.16 34.58
N LEU A 922 -15.93 33.95 34.53
CA LEU A 922 -14.78 33.61 33.70
C LEU A 922 -14.13 32.32 34.23
N PRO A 923 -13.81 31.35 33.36
CA PRO A 923 -13.08 30.16 33.77
C PRO A 923 -11.73 30.57 34.40
N PRO A 924 -11.24 29.85 35.43
CA PRO A 924 -9.95 30.17 36.04
C PRO A 924 -8.82 30.06 34.99
N PRO A 925 -7.66 30.73 35.15
CA PRO A 925 -6.54 30.55 34.23
C PRO A 925 -6.12 29.08 34.11
N PRO A 926 -5.78 28.57 32.91
CA PRO A 926 -5.34 27.20 32.78
C PRO A 926 -4.07 26.98 33.61
N VAL A 927 -4.11 26.00 34.52
CA VAL A 927 -2.94 25.64 35.32
C VAL A 927 -1.93 24.98 34.39
N ALA A 928 -0.70 25.51 34.35
CA ALA A 928 0.36 24.92 33.54
C ALA A 928 0.51 23.43 33.91
N PRO A 929 0.43 22.48 32.96
CA PRO A 929 0.75 21.09 33.26
C PRO A 929 2.17 21.07 33.82
N SER A 930 2.38 20.40 34.97
CA SER A 930 3.72 20.24 35.52
C SER A 930 4.56 19.57 34.44
N LEU A 931 5.57 20.27 33.93
CA LEU A 931 6.54 19.68 33.02
C LEU A 931 7.08 18.41 33.69
N ALA A 932 6.73 17.24 33.16
CA ALA A 932 7.50 16.05 33.43
C ALA A 932 8.97 16.40 33.10
N PRO A 933 9.94 16.02 33.94
CA PRO A 933 11.32 16.47 33.81
C PRO A 933 11.82 16.23 32.37
N ASN A 934 12.34 17.31 31.77
CA ASN A 934 12.92 17.37 30.44
C ASN A 934 13.59 16.05 30.04
N ILE A 935 13.04 15.36 29.04
CA ILE A 935 13.87 14.52 28.18
C ILE A 935 14.72 15.50 27.37
N PRO A 936 16.06 15.39 27.36
CA PRO A 936 16.91 16.30 26.60
C PRO A 936 16.58 16.16 25.12
N ILE A 937 16.06 17.23 24.53
CA ILE A 937 16.09 17.41 23.07
C ILE A 937 17.41 18.11 22.80
N ASP A 938 18.37 17.39 22.21
CA ASP A 938 19.59 17.97 21.68
C ASP A 938 19.21 18.93 20.54
N ASN A 939 18.95 20.19 20.89
CA ASN A 939 18.82 21.29 19.98
C ASN A 939 20.21 21.90 19.74
N GLU A 940 21.06 21.22 18.98
CA GLU A 940 22.17 21.85 18.29
C GLU A 940 22.23 21.40 16.82
N GLU A 941 22.18 22.41 15.94
CA GLU A 941 22.55 22.44 14.52
C GLU A 941 21.64 21.80 13.46
N LEU A 942 20.62 22.55 13.05
CA LEU A 942 20.30 22.72 11.61
C LEU A 942 20.12 24.22 11.31
N ALA A 943 21.24 24.94 11.24
CA ALA A 943 21.28 26.22 10.54
C ALA A 943 21.30 25.95 9.02
N PRO A 944 20.54 26.69 8.20
CA PRO A 944 20.62 26.57 6.74
C PRO A 944 21.99 27.06 6.25
N PRO A 945 22.63 26.41 5.26
CA PRO A 945 23.88 26.92 4.70
C PRO A 945 23.59 28.23 3.96
N ALA A 946 24.33 29.26 4.36
CA ALA A 946 24.31 30.58 3.73
C ALA A 946 24.66 30.47 2.24
N ALA A 947 23.88 31.17 1.41
CA ALA A 947 24.19 31.42 0.02
C ALA A 947 25.34 32.42 -0.09
N GLU A 948 26.49 32.02 -0.65
CA GLU A 948 27.45 32.92 -1.29
C GLU A 948 28.06 32.26 -2.54
N GLN A 949 27.79 32.92 -3.68
CA GLN A 949 28.49 32.97 -4.98
C GLN A 949 28.95 31.68 -5.68
#